data_AF-C6DCX7-F1
#
_entry.id   AF-C6DCX7-F1
#
_cell.length_a   1.000
_cell.length_b   1.000
_cell.length_c   1.000
_cell.angle_alpha   90.00
_cell.angle_beta   90.00
_cell.angle_gamma   90.00
#
_symmetry.space_group_name_H-M   'P 1'
#
loop_
_entity.id
_entity.type
_entity.pdbx_description
1 polymer ?
#
loop_
_entity_poly.entity_id
_entity_poly.type
_entity_poly.pdbx_seq_one_letter_code
_entity_poly.pdbx_strand_id
1 'polypeptide(L)'
;MFGSTSKTDTLETICFSDAPTSKKRKLIDRYLAAKGDINALSDGQTVLHQLSQDRDTESDLVRYLLEKGANIETPEGESALFAAITSYSPELAALLLQHGARLDFHDNQGRGWLHCFFDLPESPVYTHAQRSTMLGVLLANGLDINQPILFHPEAEKRHPVDVLLEKQDRFLLMRLFQVDSPVRLTGTSILEAVFRHAGSWMTLEVFQPIVAQAEREGMRESGFTLSFNQEQKTSVTWLEMALHCGMPAPLCTFLLDTFPDMRCDVPLHSVLLDALERSFPPALVRRIAERTADLDRRYPLRFEQHESDGDEDDAEYERDAERENDVNQGTVLAQYLVLRAKAAVTDSRVHRMFSSTLQHLLESGASPNIGYTMWEEDDDTPTTWPALYTLCEAMIATGQYHADLLDLLIAHGADFNQQQVLQESGALPLGIALLLYSQHSPHESVLLDLFQHLHSCGMNVHSTAPDGMNMVYAAAAGCRPQVLNWLVQQGVSLNAETANTLAPPLHRVINNARVTPERRKATLEVLLQRGMEKDIAWGAPAMTPLMLAAKQGAQHCLEVLLQYGANPNVRAAGGMTPALYAITSRHSIDFPPRPESVSARMLAMLHAYGADLCQSNDDGITPLSLSVQEERKEVFEALLRLTSFTEEQLRSVLDGKRPIHAYFAERLQALLALPVPHAEAGLSRFSVPRNSVAYRVGAEAEKSRVRQ
;
A
#
# COMPACT_ATOMS: atom_id res chain seq x y z
N MET A 1 81.06 -16.03 48.15
CA MET A 1 80.78 -14.80 47.41
C MET A 1 79.59 -15.07 46.51
N PHE A 2 78.48 -14.36 46.75
CA PHE A 2 77.31 -14.13 45.89
C PHE A 2 76.68 -15.39 45.25
N GLY A 3 75.57 -15.94 45.74
CA GLY A 3 74.31 -15.24 45.99
C GLY A 3 73.46 -15.24 44.72
N SER A 4 72.72 -16.32 44.47
CA SER A 4 71.51 -16.28 43.64
C SER A 4 70.42 -17.05 44.39
N THR A 5 69.68 -16.28 45.17
CA THR A 5 68.27 -16.46 45.53
C THR A 5 67.65 -17.81 45.13
N SER A 6 67.17 -18.53 46.14
CA SER A 6 66.10 -19.51 45.98
C SER A 6 64.98 -18.83 45.19
N LYS A 7 64.85 -19.11 43.89
CA LYS A 7 63.56 -18.94 43.24
C LYS A 7 62.63 -19.89 44.01
N THR A 8 61.79 -19.33 44.85
CA THR A 8 60.65 -20.05 45.39
C THR A 8 59.85 -20.47 44.17
N ASP A 9 59.98 -21.74 43.76
CA ASP A 9 59.18 -22.30 42.68
C ASP A 9 57.71 -22.06 43.04
N THR A 10 57.05 -21.18 42.29
CA THR A 10 55.62 -20.91 42.44
C THR A 10 54.85 -22.10 41.87
N LEU A 11 53.62 -22.32 42.35
CA LEU A 11 52.77 -23.40 41.88
C LEU A 11 52.63 -23.38 40.34
N GLU A 12 52.50 -22.19 39.74
CA GLU A 12 52.48 -21.96 38.30
C GLU A 12 53.76 -22.49 37.61
N THR A 13 54.94 -22.09 38.07
CA THR A 13 56.22 -22.52 37.48
C THR A 13 56.43 -24.04 37.55
N ILE A 14 55.85 -24.71 38.55
CA ILE A 14 55.88 -26.17 38.67
C ILE A 14 54.94 -26.81 37.64
N CYS A 15 53.71 -26.30 37.54
CA CYS A 15 52.67 -26.87 36.67
C CYS A 15 52.97 -26.68 35.18
N PHE A 16 53.52 -25.53 34.79
CA PHE A 16 53.91 -25.21 33.40
C PHE A 16 55.35 -25.63 33.04
N SER A 17 56.07 -26.34 33.92
CA SER A 17 57.40 -26.87 33.59
C SER A 17 57.35 -28.03 32.58
N ASP A 18 58.41 -28.23 31.80
CA ASP A 18 58.58 -29.38 30.88
C ASP A 18 58.74 -30.75 31.60
N ALA A 19 58.51 -30.81 32.91
CA ALA A 19 58.67 -32.03 33.69
C ALA A 19 57.50 -33.01 33.48
N PRO A 20 57.73 -34.34 33.54
CA PRO A 20 56.64 -35.31 33.46
C PRO A 20 55.69 -35.18 34.67
N THR A 21 54.41 -35.53 34.51
CA THR A 21 53.36 -35.45 35.55
C THR A 21 53.79 -36.06 36.88
N SER A 22 54.49 -37.20 36.84
CA SER A 22 54.99 -37.90 38.04
C SER A 22 56.00 -37.09 38.84
N LYS A 23 56.79 -36.22 38.17
CA LYS A 23 57.74 -35.30 38.79
C LYS A 23 57.04 -34.02 39.25
N LYS A 24 56.07 -33.51 38.47
CA LYS A 24 55.20 -32.38 38.86
C LYS A 24 54.46 -32.66 40.17
N ARG A 25 53.83 -33.85 40.32
CA ARG A 25 53.15 -34.26 41.56
C ARG A 25 54.04 -34.21 42.80
N LYS A 26 55.27 -34.72 42.70
CA LYS A 26 56.25 -34.69 43.82
C LYS A 26 56.69 -33.27 44.17
N LEU A 27 56.78 -32.38 43.19
CA LEU A 27 57.10 -30.97 43.40
C LEU A 27 55.93 -30.22 44.04
N ILE A 28 54.69 -30.53 43.64
CA ILE A 28 53.47 -30.00 44.26
C ILE A 28 53.36 -30.46 45.72
N ASP A 29 53.65 -31.73 46.03
CA ASP A 29 53.65 -32.21 47.43
C ASP A 29 54.69 -31.47 48.29
N ARG A 30 55.86 -31.18 47.73
CA ARG A 30 56.89 -30.39 48.40
C ARG A 30 56.45 -28.94 48.61
N TYR A 31 55.79 -28.35 47.63
CA TYR A 31 55.23 -26.99 47.71
C TYR A 31 54.16 -26.91 48.81
N LEU A 32 53.22 -27.86 48.85
CA LEU A 32 52.19 -27.94 49.89
C LEU A 32 52.79 -28.21 51.28
N ALA A 33 53.80 -29.10 51.37
CA ALA A 33 54.51 -29.36 52.63
C ALA A 33 55.26 -28.12 53.15
N ALA A 34 55.66 -27.21 52.27
CA ALA A 34 56.25 -25.92 52.60
C ALA A 34 55.22 -24.84 52.96
N LYS A 35 53.94 -25.21 53.17
CA LYS A 35 52.79 -24.32 53.40
C LYS A 35 52.44 -23.44 52.18
N GLY A 36 52.77 -23.89 50.98
CA GLY A 36 52.27 -23.28 49.75
C GLY A 36 50.74 -23.42 49.65
N ASP A 37 50.09 -22.41 49.10
CA ASP A 37 48.64 -22.40 48.88
C ASP A 37 48.32 -22.96 47.49
N ILE A 38 47.49 -24.00 47.44
CA ILE A 38 47.06 -24.63 46.18
C ILE A 38 46.21 -23.68 45.32
N ASN A 39 45.58 -22.68 45.95
CA ASN A 39 44.73 -21.69 45.31
C ASN A 39 45.41 -20.31 45.19
N ALA A 40 46.75 -20.27 45.27
CA ALA A 40 47.49 -19.04 45.07
C ALA A 40 47.20 -18.43 43.68
N LEU A 41 46.88 -17.14 43.67
CA LEU A 41 46.64 -16.38 42.45
C LEU A 41 47.98 -16.04 41.77
N SER A 42 48.08 -16.32 40.47
CA SER A 42 49.16 -15.85 39.59
C SER A 42 48.56 -15.03 38.45
N ASP A 43 49.07 -13.82 38.26
CA ASP A 43 48.51 -12.84 37.31
C ASP A 43 46.98 -12.63 37.44
N GLY A 44 46.47 -12.72 38.69
CA GLY A 44 45.06 -12.54 39.01
C GLY A 44 44.20 -13.79 38.85
N GLN A 45 44.74 -14.91 38.37
CA GLN A 45 44.00 -16.16 38.14
C GLN A 45 44.55 -17.32 38.97
N THR A 46 43.72 -18.33 39.26
CA THR A 46 44.23 -19.58 39.85
C THR A 46 45.01 -20.42 38.83
N VAL A 47 45.99 -21.19 39.30
CA VAL A 47 46.75 -22.12 38.43
C VAL A 47 45.81 -23.14 37.77
N LEU A 48 44.73 -23.55 38.44
CA LEU A 48 43.70 -24.41 37.86
C LEU A 48 42.98 -23.73 36.68
N HIS A 49 42.66 -22.45 36.80
CA HIS A 49 42.04 -21.67 35.73
C HIS A 49 42.96 -21.52 34.51
N GLN A 50 44.24 -21.18 34.73
CA GLN A 50 45.25 -21.08 33.67
C GLN A 50 45.45 -22.42 32.94
N LEU A 51 45.57 -23.52 33.68
CA LEU A 51 45.67 -24.86 33.10
C LEU A 51 44.42 -25.27 32.32
N SER A 52 43.26 -24.73 32.67
CA SER A 52 42.00 -25.00 31.96
C SER A 52 41.85 -24.22 30.65
N GLN A 53 42.61 -23.13 30.48
CA GLN A 53 42.68 -22.38 29.23
C GLN A 53 43.61 -23.06 28.21
N ASP A 54 44.62 -23.80 28.68
CA ASP A 54 45.58 -24.51 27.83
C ASP A 54 44.99 -25.83 27.30
N ARG A 55 45.09 -26.05 25.99
CA ARG A 55 44.55 -27.22 25.28
C ARG A 55 45.39 -28.48 25.47
N ASP A 56 46.69 -28.31 25.74
CA ASP A 56 47.63 -29.42 25.86
C ASP A 56 47.77 -29.93 27.31
N THR A 57 46.91 -29.45 28.21
CA THR A 57 46.93 -29.79 29.63
C THR A 57 46.61 -31.27 29.88
N GLU A 58 47.50 -31.94 30.60
CA GLU A 58 47.31 -33.32 31.04
C GLU A 58 46.18 -33.43 32.08
N SER A 59 45.09 -34.14 31.76
CA SER A 59 43.96 -34.35 32.68
C SER A 59 44.37 -35.01 34.01
N ASP A 60 45.44 -35.80 34.00
CA ASP A 60 46.01 -36.44 35.19
C ASP A 60 46.69 -35.44 36.15
N LEU A 61 47.18 -34.31 35.66
CA LEU A 61 47.69 -33.22 36.50
C LEU A 61 46.53 -32.47 37.14
N VAL A 62 45.49 -32.16 36.37
CA VAL A 62 44.30 -31.45 36.86
C VAL A 62 43.55 -32.30 37.89
N ARG A 63 43.36 -33.60 37.65
CA ARG A 63 42.78 -34.53 38.64
C ARG A 63 43.54 -34.48 39.96
N TYR A 64 44.87 -34.46 39.89
CA TYR A 64 45.71 -34.40 41.09
C TYR A 64 45.56 -33.08 41.84
N LEU A 65 45.46 -31.94 41.15
CA LEU A 65 45.23 -30.64 41.78
C LEU A 65 43.86 -30.59 42.47
N LEU A 66 42.82 -31.15 41.84
CA LEU A 66 41.47 -31.27 42.42
C LEU A 66 41.46 -32.15 43.68
N GLU A 67 42.16 -33.30 43.66
CA GLU A 67 42.34 -34.16 44.84
C GLU A 67 43.04 -33.46 46.01
N LYS A 68 43.87 -32.45 45.72
CA LYS A 68 44.57 -31.63 46.73
C LYS A 68 43.79 -30.39 47.18
N GLY A 69 42.57 -30.20 46.69
CA GLY A 69 41.67 -29.11 47.11
C GLY A 69 41.81 -27.82 46.30
N ALA A 70 42.21 -27.91 45.03
CA ALA A 70 42.12 -26.77 44.12
C ALA A 70 40.65 -26.39 43.89
N ASN A 71 40.34 -25.11 44.04
CA ASN A 71 39.00 -24.56 43.87
C ASN A 71 38.66 -24.47 42.39
N ILE A 72 37.59 -25.13 41.98
CA ILE A 72 37.06 -25.05 40.61
C ILE A 72 36.48 -23.65 40.33
N GLU A 73 35.76 -23.11 41.32
CA GLU A 73 35.12 -21.79 41.28
C GLU A 73 35.79 -20.89 42.32
N THR A 74 36.26 -19.72 41.92
CA THR A 74 36.92 -18.77 42.82
C THR A 74 35.90 -17.79 43.43
N PRO A 75 36.15 -17.28 44.65
CA PRO A 75 35.36 -16.20 45.24
C PRO A 75 35.33 -14.93 44.38
N GLU A 76 36.37 -14.72 43.60
CA GLU A 76 36.52 -13.62 42.64
C GLU A 76 35.75 -13.87 41.34
N GLY A 77 34.86 -14.87 41.29
CA GLY A 77 33.96 -15.11 40.17
C GLY A 77 34.58 -15.82 38.97
N GLU A 78 35.75 -16.44 39.11
CA GLU A 78 36.37 -17.19 38.01
C GLU A 78 35.99 -18.67 38.07
N SER A 79 35.70 -19.26 36.90
CA SER A 79 35.38 -20.68 36.77
C SER A 79 36.41 -21.41 35.92
N ALA A 80 37.07 -22.41 36.51
CA ALA A 80 37.90 -23.34 35.75
C ALA A 80 37.06 -24.14 34.75
N LEU A 81 35.79 -24.40 35.05
CA LEU A 81 34.86 -25.04 34.11
C LEU A 81 34.59 -24.14 32.89
N PHE A 82 34.34 -22.84 33.09
CA PHE A 82 34.13 -21.93 31.96
C PHE A 82 35.38 -21.80 31.09
N ALA A 83 36.57 -21.76 31.70
CA ALA A 83 37.83 -21.81 30.95
C ALA A 83 37.99 -23.09 30.10
N ALA A 84 37.59 -24.25 30.63
CA ALA A 84 37.60 -25.50 29.89
C ALA A 84 36.59 -25.52 28.72
N ILE A 85 35.41 -24.88 28.91
CA ILE A 85 34.40 -24.75 27.86
C ILE A 85 34.87 -23.82 26.74
N THR A 86 35.48 -22.68 27.08
CA THR A 86 35.98 -21.70 26.10
C THR A 86 37.22 -22.21 25.36
N SER A 87 38.06 -23.02 26.01
CA SER A 87 39.25 -23.63 25.38
C SER A 87 38.94 -24.84 24.49
N TYR A 88 37.70 -25.37 24.53
CA TYR A 88 37.25 -26.61 23.90
C TYR A 88 38.00 -27.86 24.41
N SER A 89 37.93 -28.12 25.71
CA SER A 89 38.51 -29.31 26.34
C SER A 89 37.42 -30.23 26.95
N PRO A 90 36.76 -31.09 26.14
CA PRO A 90 35.63 -31.90 26.61
C PRO A 90 36.02 -32.91 27.70
N GLU A 91 37.21 -33.51 27.64
CA GLU A 91 37.68 -34.41 28.71
C GLU A 91 37.90 -33.67 30.03
N LEU A 92 38.42 -32.43 29.94
CA LEU A 92 38.68 -31.61 31.11
C LEU A 92 37.38 -31.10 31.73
N ALA A 93 36.43 -30.64 30.93
CA ALA A 93 35.11 -30.24 31.39
C ALA A 93 34.38 -31.41 32.09
N ALA A 94 34.45 -32.62 31.53
CA ALA A 94 33.89 -33.82 32.16
C ALA A 94 34.56 -34.12 33.52
N LEU A 95 35.88 -34.01 33.60
CA LEU A 95 36.63 -34.21 34.84
C LEU A 95 36.24 -33.18 35.91
N LEU A 96 36.16 -31.90 35.55
CA LEU A 96 35.77 -30.83 36.47
C LEU A 96 34.34 -31.05 37.00
N LEU A 97 33.40 -31.44 36.14
CA LEU A 97 32.02 -31.76 36.53
C LEU A 97 31.94 -32.96 37.49
N GLN A 98 32.72 -34.03 37.22
CA GLN A 98 32.82 -35.19 38.13
C GLN A 98 33.37 -34.83 39.52
N HIS A 99 34.20 -33.79 39.60
CA HIS A 99 34.79 -33.29 40.85
C HIS A 99 33.97 -32.13 41.49
N GLY A 100 32.74 -31.90 41.04
CA GLY A 100 31.80 -30.98 41.70
C GLY A 100 31.74 -29.57 41.13
N ALA A 101 32.18 -29.36 39.88
CA ALA A 101 31.95 -28.08 39.19
C ALA A 101 30.46 -27.73 39.12
N ARG A 102 30.15 -26.44 39.26
CA ARG A 102 28.77 -25.95 39.37
C ARG A 102 28.27 -25.41 38.02
N LEU A 103 27.22 -26.03 37.49
CA LEU A 103 26.58 -25.58 36.25
C LEU A 103 25.65 -24.37 36.44
N ASP A 104 25.24 -24.08 37.68
CA ASP A 104 24.45 -22.92 38.08
C ASP A 104 25.31 -21.70 38.47
N PHE A 105 26.64 -21.81 38.32
CA PHE A 105 27.59 -20.74 38.65
C PHE A 105 27.46 -19.57 37.66
N HIS A 106 27.69 -18.35 38.15
CA HIS A 106 27.76 -17.14 37.35
C HIS A 106 29.02 -16.38 37.76
N ASP A 107 29.79 -15.92 36.78
CA ASP A 107 30.98 -15.11 37.03
C ASP A 107 30.63 -13.69 37.51
N ASN A 108 31.64 -12.88 37.82
CA ASN A 108 31.43 -11.48 38.23
C ASN A 108 30.74 -10.59 37.18
N GLN A 109 30.67 -11.05 35.92
CA GLN A 109 29.96 -10.36 34.83
C GLN A 109 28.54 -10.92 34.65
N GLY A 110 28.11 -11.87 35.49
CA GLY A 110 26.82 -12.55 35.38
C GLY A 110 26.77 -13.58 34.26
N ARG A 111 27.92 -13.99 33.71
CA ARG A 111 27.99 -14.99 32.64
C ARG A 111 27.92 -16.41 33.21
N GLY A 112 27.09 -17.24 32.59
CA GLY A 112 26.97 -18.66 32.88
C GLY A 112 27.56 -19.53 31.76
N TRP A 113 27.29 -20.84 31.85
CA TRP A 113 27.80 -21.82 30.88
C TRP A 113 27.42 -21.53 29.42
N LEU A 114 26.25 -20.92 29.18
CA LEU A 114 25.76 -20.64 27.82
C LEU A 114 26.54 -19.50 27.15
N HIS A 115 27.02 -18.51 27.92
CA HIS A 115 27.85 -17.42 27.38
C HIS A 115 29.15 -17.93 26.80
N CYS A 116 29.73 -18.99 27.39
CA CYS A 116 30.96 -19.61 26.91
C CYS A 116 30.84 -20.18 25.48
N PHE A 117 29.62 -20.39 24.97
CA PHE A 117 29.38 -20.82 23.60
C PHE A 117 29.31 -19.67 22.57
N PHE A 118 29.24 -18.42 23.01
CA PHE A 118 29.01 -17.24 22.17
C PHE A 118 30.01 -16.10 22.37
N ASP A 119 30.46 -15.84 23.60
CA ASP A 119 31.36 -14.73 23.94
C ASP A 119 32.81 -15.20 23.94
N LEU A 120 33.50 -15.12 22.80
CA LEU A 120 34.94 -15.39 22.70
C LEU A 120 35.69 -14.15 22.17
N PRO A 121 36.49 -13.47 23.01
CA PRO A 121 37.47 -12.52 22.52
C PRO A 121 38.66 -13.29 21.90
N GLU A 122 38.82 -13.17 20.58
CA GLU A 122 40.09 -13.35 19.87
C GLU A 122 40.78 -14.75 19.91
N SER A 123 40.12 -15.85 19.52
CA SER A 123 40.82 -17.07 19.01
C SER A 123 39.85 -18.08 18.35
N PRO A 124 40.31 -19.06 17.54
CA PRO A 124 39.64 -19.46 16.31
C PRO A 124 38.24 -20.01 16.54
N VAL A 125 37.35 -19.68 15.61
CA VAL A 125 35.95 -20.10 15.50
C VAL A 125 35.68 -21.43 16.22
N TYR A 126 35.07 -21.34 17.40
CA TYR A 126 34.52 -22.49 18.11
C TYR A 126 33.48 -23.14 17.21
N THR A 127 33.88 -24.20 16.50
CA THR A 127 33.08 -24.75 15.42
C THR A 127 31.77 -25.35 15.96
N HIS A 128 30.74 -25.39 15.14
CA HIS A 128 29.44 -25.95 15.55
C HIS A 128 29.53 -27.39 16.09
N ALA A 129 30.39 -28.23 15.50
CA ALA A 129 30.62 -29.60 15.95
C ALA A 129 31.26 -29.68 17.33
N GLN A 130 32.19 -28.77 17.61
CA GLN A 130 32.85 -28.66 18.90
C GLN A 130 31.85 -28.22 19.99
N ARG A 131 31.03 -27.20 19.71
CA ARG A 131 29.97 -26.73 20.63
C ARG A 131 28.93 -27.82 20.93
N SER A 132 28.50 -28.54 19.90
CA SER A 132 27.59 -29.69 20.04
C SER A 132 28.18 -30.82 20.89
N THR A 133 29.47 -31.12 20.70
CA THR A 133 30.17 -32.15 21.51
C THR A 133 30.25 -31.72 22.96
N MET A 134 30.65 -30.48 23.22
CA MET A 134 30.75 -29.94 24.58
C MET A 134 29.40 -29.90 25.28
N LEU A 135 28.34 -29.45 24.61
CA LEU A 135 26.97 -29.50 25.16
C LEU A 135 26.56 -30.95 25.52
N GLY A 136 26.94 -31.92 24.69
CA GLY A 136 26.74 -33.35 25.00
C GLY A 136 27.44 -33.78 26.30
N VAL A 137 28.65 -33.30 26.55
CA VAL A 137 29.38 -33.55 27.81
C VAL A 137 28.66 -32.91 28.99
N LEU A 138 28.21 -31.65 28.87
CA LEU A 138 27.49 -30.97 29.95
C LEU A 138 26.18 -31.71 30.30
N LEU A 139 25.39 -32.10 29.29
CA LEU A 139 24.16 -32.88 29.48
C LEU A 139 24.41 -34.24 30.13
N ALA A 140 25.45 -34.97 29.69
CA ALA A 140 25.80 -36.26 30.26
C ALA A 140 26.25 -36.17 31.74
N ASN A 141 26.71 -34.99 32.18
CA ASN A 141 27.16 -34.73 33.55
C ASN A 141 26.14 -33.91 34.37
N GLY A 142 24.85 -33.94 34.00
CA GLY A 142 23.76 -33.45 34.85
C GLY A 142 23.31 -32.01 34.60
N LEU A 143 23.62 -31.42 33.44
CA LEU A 143 23.02 -30.14 33.03
C LEU A 143 21.50 -30.27 32.87
N ASP A 144 20.74 -29.54 33.70
CA ASP A 144 19.30 -29.35 33.50
C ASP A 144 19.04 -28.23 32.50
N ILE A 145 18.75 -28.60 31.25
CA ILE A 145 18.44 -27.64 30.18
C ILE A 145 17.15 -26.85 30.42
N ASN A 146 16.29 -27.30 31.34
CA ASN A 146 15.00 -26.67 31.60
C ASN A 146 15.06 -25.59 32.69
N GLN A 147 16.22 -25.45 33.35
CA GLN A 147 16.42 -24.44 34.37
C GLN A 147 16.61 -23.05 33.73
N PRO A 148 15.82 -22.03 34.11
CA PRO A 148 15.98 -20.68 33.58
C PRO A 148 17.34 -20.08 33.97
N ILE A 149 18.02 -19.48 32.99
CA ILE A 149 19.34 -18.88 33.12
C ILE A 149 19.28 -17.36 32.97
N LEU A 150 20.21 -16.65 33.61
CA LEU A 150 20.43 -15.23 33.38
C LEU A 150 21.41 -15.09 32.20
N PHE A 151 20.93 -14.61 31.05
CA PHE A 151 21.81 -14.40 29.89
C PHE A 151 22.20 -12.93 29.69
N HIS A 152 21.36 -11.98 30.11
CA HIS A 152 21.73 -10.57 30.17
C HIS A 152 21.68 -10.09 31.62
N PRO A 153 22.66 -9.29 32.09
CA PRO A 153 22.77 -8.91 33.49
C PRO A 153 21.53 -8.20 34.05
N GLU A 154 20.80 -7.47 33.20
CA GLU A 154 19.62 -6.68 33.57
C GLU A 154 18.28 -7.33 33.13
N ALA A 155 18.31 -8.52 32.53
CA ALA A 155 17.11 -9.18 32.01
C ALA A 155 16.54 -10.22 32.99
N GLU A 156 15.27 -10.58 32.80
CA GLU A 156 14.66 -11.71 33.48
C GLU A 156 15.36 -13.03 33.12
N LYS A 157 15.26 -14.04 34.00
CA LYS A 157 15.78 -15.37 33.71
C LYS A 157 14.97 -15.98 32.56
N ARG A 158 15.65 -16.43 31.52
CA ARG A 158 15.04 -17.00 30.31
C ARG A 158 15.38 -18.47 30.17
N HIS A 159 14.54 -19.20 29.45
CA HIS A 159 14.83 -20.60 29.16
C HIS A 159 16.06 -20.68 28.22
N PRO A 160 17.00 -21.63 28.40
CA PRO A 160 18.16 -21.76 27.50
C PRO A 160 17.78 -21.86 26.01
N VAL A 161 16.67 -22.54 25.71
CA VAL A 161 16.13 -22.64 24.34
C VAL A 161 15.76 -21.27 23.76
N ASP A 162 15.21 -20.34 24.55
CA ASP A 162 14.85 -18.99 24.08
C ASP A 162 16.09 -18.23 23.61
N VAL A 163 17.17 -18.34 24.37
CA VAL A 163 18.46 -17.72 24.01
C VAL A 163 19.02 -18.36 22.74
N LEU A 164 18.92 -19.69 22.59
CA LEU A 164 19.37 -20.37 21.37
C LEU A 164 18.53 -19.99 20.13
N LEU A 165 17.23 -19.77 20.29
CA LEU A 165 16.34 -19.26 19.25
C LEU A 165 16.69 -17.81 18.88
N GLU A 166 16.94 -16.95 19.88
CA GLU A 166 17.40 -15.56 19.68
C GLU A 166 18.74 -15.51 18.93
N LYS A 167 19.70 -16.37 19.31
CA LYS A 167 21.02 -16.48 18.66
C LYS A 167 21.01 -17.26 17.35
N GLN A 168 19.86 -17.82 16.95
CA GLN A 168 19.67 -18.57 15.70
C GLN A 168 20.60 -19.79 15.55
N ASP A 169 20.98 -20.43 16.67
CA ASP A 169 21.93 -21.55 16.66
C ASP A 169 21.26 -22.90 16.40
N ARG A 170 21.12 -23.22 15.11
CA ARG A 170 20.56 -24.49 14.64
C ARG A 170 21.24 -25.73 15.22
N PHE A 171 22.56 -25.73 15.39
CA PHE A 171 23.30 -26.95 15.75
C PHE A 171 23.09 -27.33 17.21
N LEU A 172 23.14 -26.33 18.10
CA LEU A 172 22.87 -26.55 19.52
C LEU A 172 21.41 -26.95 19.74
N LEU A 173 20.45 -26.30 19.05
CA LEU A 173 19.04 -26.69 19.10
C LEU A 173 18.84 -28.15 18.64
N MET A 174 19.39 -28.53 17.48
CA MET A 174 19.27 -29.91 16.99
C MET A 174 19.89 -30.92 17.97
N ARG A 175 21.01 -30.57 18.60
CA ARG A 175 21.63 -31.43 19.60
C ARG A 175 20.72 -31.61 20.83
N LEU A 176 20.06 -30.56 21.30
CA LEU A 176 19.13 -30.64 22.43
C LEU A 176 17.98 -31.61 22.17
N PHE A 177 17.36 -31.55 21.00
CA PHE A 177 16.23 -32.42 20.66
C PHE A 177 16.62 -33.86 20.29
N GLN A 178 17.91 -34.14 20.07
CA GLN A 178 18.43 -35.49 19.81
C GLN A 178 18.82 -36.28 21.07
N VAL A 179 19.08 -35.59 22.19
CA VAL A 179 19.47 -36.25 23.44
C VAL A 179 18.21 -36.67 24.21
N ASP A 180 18.26 -37.82 24.90
CA ASP A 180 17.15 -38.37 25.72
C ASP A 180 16.72 -37.49 26.91
N SER A 181 17.21 -36.26 27.02
CA SER A 181 16.75 -35.29 28.01
C SER A 181 15.57 -34.51 27.42
N PRO A 182 14.33 -34.68 27.92
CA PRO A 182 13.17 -33.99 27.38
C PRO A 182 13.28 -32.49 27.68
N VAL A 183 13.53 -31.71 26.64
CA VAL A 183 13.34 -30.26 26.65
C VAL A 183 11.87 -29.98 26.93
N ARG A 184 11.56 -29.29 28.02
CA ARG A 184 10.21 -28.88 28.42
C ARG A 184 9.88 -27.55 27.79
N LEU A 185 8.89 -27.52 26.91
CA LEU A 185 8.42 -26.32 26.23
C LEU A 185 7.24 -25.67 26.99
N THR A 186 7.07 -25.97 28.28
CA THR A 186 5.88 -25.68 29.10
C THR A 186 5.51 -24.20 29.28
N GLY A 187 6.23 -23.26 28.66
CA GLY A 187 5.94 -21.82 28.69
C GLY A 187 5.49 -21.29 27.33
N THR A 188 4.40 -20.53 27.30
CA THR A 188 3.92 -19.82 26.09
C THR A 188 4.99 -18.92 25.49
N SER A 189 5.87 -18.35 26.32
CA SER A 189 7.01 -17.52 25.90
C SER A 189 7.99 -18.22 24.97
N ILE A 190 8.20 -19.55 25.14
CA ILE A 190 9.17 -20.30 24.37
C ILE A 190 8.66 -20.49 22.94
N LEU A 191 7.39 -20.85 22.80
CA LEU A 191 6.77 -21.02 21.48
C LEU A 191 6.57 -19.67 20.78
N GLU A 192 6.24 -18.61 21.50
CA GLU A 192 6.30 -17.24 20.95
C GLU A 192 7.71 -16.90 20.44
N ALA A 193 8.76 -17.25 21.17
CA ALA A 193 10.14 -17.03 20.72
C ALA A 193 10.46 -17.84 19.46
N VAL A 194 9.93 -19.07 19.33
CA VAL A 194 10.08 -19.89 18.10
C VAL A 194 9.54 -19.12 16.90
N PHE A 195 8.33 -18.57 16.98
CA PHE A 195 7.71 -17.86 15.86
C PHE A 195 8.26 -16.43 15.67
N ARG A 196 8.54 -15.70 16.75
CA ARG A 196 9.12 -14.34 16.72
C ARG A 196 10.50 -14.29 16.08
N HIS A 197 11.32 -15.31 16.34
CA HIS A 197 12.67 -15.42 15.77
C HIS A 197 12.73 -16.30 14.53
N ALA A 198 11.59 -16.71 13.98
CA ALA A 198 11.55 -17.54 12.80
C ALA A 198 11.89 -16.73 11.54
N GLY A 199 13.19 -16.59 11.27
CA GLY A 199 13.71 -16.04 10.04
C GLY A 199 14.01 -17.13 9.00
N SER A 200 14.81 -16.78 8.00
CA SER A 200 15.26 -17.69 6.93
C SER A 200 16.06 -18.91 7.43
N TRP A 201 16.59 -18.85 8.66
CA TRP A 201 17.36 -19.93 9.28
C TRP A 201 16.48 -21.06 9.86
N MET A 202 15.20 -20.77 10.13
CA MET A 202 14.24 -21.75 10.65
C MET A 202 13.84 -22.70 9.53
N THR A 203 14.56 -23.82 9.42
CA THR A 203 14.31 -24.86 8.42
C THR A 203 13.40 -25.95 8.98
N LEU A 204 12.82 -26.75 8.09
CA LEU A 204 11.97 -27.88 8.46
C LEU A 204 12.69 -28.86 9.40
N GLU A 205 13.99 -29.05 9.22
CA GLU A 205 14.83 -29.90 10.08
C GLU A 205 14.87 -29.42 11.54
N VAL A 206 14.88 -28.11 11.77
CA VAL A 206 14.89 -27.53 13.12
C VAL A 206 13.49 -27.48 13.70
N PHE A 207 12.51 -27.18 12.85
CA PHE A 207 11.14 -26.97 13.27
C PHE A 207 10.43 -28.28 13.65
N GLN A 208 10.69 -29.38 12.94
CA GLN A 208 10.06 -30.68 13.18
C GLN A 208 10.25 -31.21 14.61
N PRO A 209 11.48 -31.26 15.17
CA PRO A 209 11.67 -31.73 16.54
C PRO A 209 10.99 -30.84 17.60
N ILE A 210 10.96 -29.53 17.38
CA ILE A 210 10.29 -28.56 18.26
C ILE A 210 8.79 -28.86 18.31
N VAL A 211 8.16 -29.00 17.13
CA VAL A 211 6.73 -29.32 17.01
C VAL A 211 6.41 -30.69 17.64
N ALA A 212 7.23 -31.71 17.38
CA ALA A 212 7.04 -33.05 17.93
C ALA A 212 7.21 -33.11 19.47
N GLN A 213 8.06 -32.26 20.03
CA GLN A 213 8.20 -32.13 21.48
C GLN A 213 6.98 -31.42 22.08
N ALA A 214 6.56 -30.29 21.52
CA ALA A 214 5.42 -29.55 22.04
C ALA A 214 4.09 -30.32 21.87
N GLU A 215 3.95 -31.16 20.84
CA GLU A 215 2.84 -32.10 20.73
C GLU A 215 2.84 -33.14 21.86
N ARG A 216 4.00 -33.72 22.18
CA ARG A 216 4.14 -34.69 23.29
C ARG A 216 3.76 -34.08 24.64
N GLU A 217 3.93 -32.78 24.80
CA GLU A 217 3.54 -32.02 25.99
C GLU A 217 2.06 -31.61 26.01
N GLY A 218 1.28 -32.01 25.00
CA GLY A 218 -0.15 -31.75 24.95
C GLY A 218 -0.51 -30.31 24.61
N MET A 219 0.44 -29.53 24.07
CA MET A 219 0.19 -28.16 23.61
C MET A 219 -0.53 -28.19 22.26
N ARG A 220 -1.81 -28.56 22.29
CA ARG A 220 -2.68 -28.58 21.11
C ARG A 220 -3.58 -27.34 21.06
N GLU A 221 -3.53 -26.70 19.89
CA GLU A 221 -4.59 -25.91 19.25
C GLU A 221 -4.93 -24.50 19.77
N SER A 222 -4.84 -24.15 21.06
CA SER A 222 -5.17 -22.76 21.45
C SER A 222 -4.60 -22.34 22.80
N GLY A 223 -3.94 -21.18 22.84
CA GLY A 223 -3.39 -20.62 24.08
C GLY A 223 -2.48 -19.39 23.91
N PHE A 224 -2.19 -18.97 22.68
CA PHE A 224 -1.36 -17.80 22.42
C PHE A 224 -2.21 -16.57 22.29
N THR A 225 -1.76 -15.47 22.87
CA THR A 225 -2.49 -14.21 22.78
C THR A 225 -1.81 -13.31 21.77
N LEU A 226 -2.44 -13.10 20.61
CA LEU A 226 -2.03 -12.05 19.68
C LEU A 226 -2.80 -10.77 19.98
N SER A 227 -2.07 -9.66 20.07
CA SER A 227 -2.62 -8.30 20.11
C SER A 227 -2.53 -7.70 18.71
N PHE A 228 -3.67 -7.47 18.07
CA PHE A 228 -3.71 -6.86 16.73
C PHE A 228 -3.72 -5.33 16.80
N ASN A 229 -4.33 -4.77 17.85
CA ASN A 229 -4.29 -3.35 18.26
C ASN A 229 -4.16 -3.33 19.79
N GLN A 230 -3.56 -2.30 20.39
CA GLN A 230 -3.07 -2.25 21.79
C GLN A 230 -4.07 -2.73 22.88
N GLU A 231 -5.36 -2.90 22.58
CA GLU A 231 -6.41 -3.32 23.51
C GLU A 231 -7.03 -4.71 23.26
N GLN A 232 -6.96 -5.29 22.04
CA GLN A 232 -7.70 -6.51 21.70
C GLN A 232 -6.79 -7.74 21.59
N LYS A 233 -7.02 -8.68 22.52
CA LYS A 233 -6.26 -9.92 22.69
C LYS A 233 -7.10 -11.11 22.25
N THR A 234 -6.62 -11.89 21.27
CA THR A 234 -7.31 -13.11 20.81
C THR A 234 -6.44 -14.34 20.99
N SER A 235 -7.08 -15.43 21.39
CA SER A 235 -6.43 -16.75 21.44
C SER A 235 -6.26 -17.26 20.01
N VAL A 236 -5.02 -17.53 19.61
CA VAL A 236 -4.71 -18.01 18.25
C VAL A 236 -4.06 -19.38 18.26
N THR A 237 -4.22 -20.08 17.14
CA THR A 237 -3.57 -21.37 16.87
C THR A 237 -2.11 -21.18 16.45
N TRP A 238 -1.34 -22.27 16.41
CA TRP A 238 0.06 -22.22 15.96
C TRP A 238 0.20 -21.80 14.51
N LEU A 239 -0.73 -22.22 13.66
CA LEU A 239 -0.71 -21.84 12.26
C LEU A 239 -1.03 -20.36 12.07
N GLU A 240 -1.97 -19.84 12.85
CA GLU A 240 -2.31 -18.42 12.84
C GLU A 240 -1.13 -17.57 13.31
N MET A 241 -0.44 -17.98 14.38
CA MET A 241 0.80 -17.36 14.83
C MET A 241 1.91 -17.46 13.77
N ALA A 242 2.11 -18.63 13.16
CA ALA A 242 3.10 -18.85 12.12
C ALA A 242 2.87 -17.93 10.92
N LEU A 243 1.63 -17.85 10.45
CA LEU A 243 1.24 -17.01 9.31
C LEU A 243 1.38 -15.51 9.64
N HIS A 244 0.98 -15.09 10.85
CA HIS A 244 1.16 -13.72 11.32
C HIS A 244 2.64 -13.31 11.39
N CYS A 245 3.49 -14.15 12.00
CA CYS A 245 4.94 -13.93 12.09
C CYS A 245 5.67 -14.08 10.74
N GLY A 246 4.97 -14.45 9.66
CA GLY A 246 5.55 -14.55 8.33
C GLY A 246 6.42 -15.77 8.08
N MET A 247 6.08 -16.90 8.71
CA MET A 247 6.75 -18.19 8.48
C MET A 247 6.71 -18.60 7.00
N PRO A 248 7.77 -19.24 6.48
CA PRO A 248 7.80 -19.71 5.11
C PRO A 248 6.81 -20.86 4.87
N ALA A 249 6.25 -20.90 3.66
CA ALA A 249 5.21 -21.84 3.25
C ALA A 249 5.46 -23.34 3.59
N PRO A 250 6.69 -23.90 3.50
CA PRO A 250 6.94 -25.29 3.87
C PRO A 250 6.64 -25.59 5.35
N LEU A 251 6.87 -24.64 6.25
CA LEU A 251 6.63 -24.82 7.68
C LEU A 251 5.13 -24.78 7.98
N CYS A 252 4.40 -23.84 7.36
CA CYS A 252 2.94 -23.78 7.46
C CYS A 252 2.28 -25.04 6.87
N THR A 253 2.82 -25.57 5.78
CA THR A 253 2.37 -26.84 5.17
C THR A 253 2.56 -28.00 6.15
N PHE A 254 3.74 -28.08 6.79
CA PHE A 254 4.03 -29.10 7.78
C PHE A 254 3.09 -29.03 8.99
N LEU A 255 2.76 -27.83 9.49
CA LEU A 255 1.78 -27.67 10.57
C LEU A 255 0.40 -28.19 10.17
N LEU A 256 -0.05 -27.90 8.95
CA LEU A 256 -1.31 -28.40 8.42
C LEU A 256 -1.32 -29.92 8.17
N ASP A 257 -0.18 -30.52 7.86
CA ASP A 257 -0.02 -31.97 7.71
C ASP A 257 -0.03 -32.67 9.07
N THR A 258 0.58 -32.04 10.07
CA THR A 258 0.69 -32.58 11.44
C THR A 258 -0.61 -32.43 12.22
N PHE A 259 -1.33 -31.33 12.02
CA PHE A 259 -2.59 -31.03 12.71
C PHE A 259 -3.73 -30.79 11.71
N PRO A 260 -4.40 -31.86 11.23
CA PRO A 260 -5.42 -31.76 10.19
C PRO A 260 -6.64 -30.93 10.60
N ASP A 261 -7.03 -31.00 11.88
CA ASP A 261 -8.24 -30.40 12.46
C ASP A 261 -8.05 -28.94 12.93
N MET A 262 -6.84 -28.40 12.77
CA MET A 262 -6.49 -27.05 13.20
C MET A 262 -7.29 -26.00 12.43
N ARG A 263 -7.94 -25.08 13.15
CA ARG A 263 -8.74 -24.00 12.57
C ARG A 263 -7.87 -22.80 12.16
N CYS A 264 -8.36 -22.06 11.17
CA CYS A 264 -7.77 -20.81 10.70
C CYS A 264 -8.83 -19.71 10.71
N ASP A 265 -9.27 -19.32 11.91
CA ASP A 265 -10.37 -18.36 12.07
C ASP A 265 -10.07 -17.34 13.17
N VAL A 266 -9.44 -16.23 12.78
CA VAL A 266 -9.24 -15.07 13.65
C VAL A 266 -10.29 -14.01 13.30
N PRO A 267 -11.14 -13.59 14.26
CA PRO A 267 -12.20 -12.60 14.04
C PRO A 267 -11.71 -11.24 13.57
N LEU A 268 -10.57 -10.79 14.12
CA LEU A 268 -10.07 -9.42 13.95
C LEU A 268 -9.05 -9.27 12.83
N HIS A 269 -8.49 -10.37 12.32
CA HIS A 269 -7.37 -10.34 11.37
C HIS A 269 -7.45 -11.51 10.40
N SER A 270 -7.31 -11.25 9.10
CA SER A 270 -7.35 -12.32 8.11
C SER A 270 -5.98 -12.96 7.92
N VAL A 271 -5.83 -14.16 8.45
CA VAL A 271 -4.63 -14.99 8.26
C VAL A 271 -4.54 -15.51 6.82
N LEU A 272 -5.67 -15.64 6.13
CA LEU A 272 -5.70 -15.96 4.70
C LEU A 272 -5.14 -14.80 3.87
N LEU A 273 -5.45 -13.55 4.22
CA LEU A 273 -4.90 -12.37 3.56
C LEU A 273 -3.37 -12.26 3.76
N ASP A 274 -2.87 -12.59 4.96
CA ASP A 274 -1.43 -12.69 5.25
C ASP A 274 -0.70 -13.66 4.31
N ALA A 275 -1.33 -14.81 4.00
CA ALA A 275 -0.80 -15.80 3.09
C ALA A 275 -0.82 -15.32 1.62
N LEU A 276 -1.89 -14.61 1.23
CA LEU A 276 -2.06 -14.05 -0.11
C LEU A 276 -1.06 -12.92 -0.40
N GLU A 277 -0.82 -12.02 0.55
CA GLU A 277 0.18 -10.95 0.45
C GLU A 277 1.58 -11.52 0.26
N ARG A 278 1.91 -12.60 0.98
CA ARG A 278 3.19 -13.31 0.88
C ARG A 278 3.30 -14.23 -0.35
N SER A 279 2.30 -14.23 -1.24
CA SER A 279 2.30 -15.04 -2.47
C SER A 279 2.52 -16.53 -2.22
N PHE A 280 1.83 -17.08 -1.21
CA PHE A 280 1.91 -18.50 -0.92
C PHE A 280 1.44 -19.36 -2.10
N PRO A 281 1.94 -20.61 -2.23
CA PRO A 281 1.51 -21.51 -3.30
C PRO A 281 -0.01 -21.71 -3.29
N PRO A 282 -0.69 -21.75 -4.45
CA PRO A 282 -2.15 -21.87 -4.53
C PRO A 282 -2.72 -23.07 -3.76
N ALA A 283 -2.01 -24.21 -3.77
CA ALA A 283 -2.41 -25.40 -3.04
C ALA A 283 -2.41 -25.21 -1.51
N LEU A 284 -1.48 -24.39 -0.98
CA LEU A 284 -1.45 -24.06 0.43
C LEU A 284 -2.56 -23.07 0.79
N VAL A 285 -2.80 -22.07 -0.06
CA VAL A 285 -3.91 -21.12 0.11
C VAL A 285 -5.25 -21.86 0.17
N ARG A 286 -5.49 -22.82 -0.73
CA ARG A 286 -6.68 -23.69 -0.71
C ARG A 286 -6.87 -24.37 0.64
N ARG A 287 -5.81 -25.00 1.16
CA ARG A 287 -5.87 -25.72 2.45
C ARG A 287 -6.15 -24.80 3.63
N ILE A 288 -5.69 -23.55 3.58
CA ILE A 288 -6.00 -22.54 4.59
C ILE A 288 -7.46 -22.10 4.45
N ALA A 289 -7.91 -21.81 3.22
CA ALA A 289 -9.28 -21.39 2.94
C ALA A 289 -10.32 -22.44 3.35
N GLU A 290 -10.08 -23.72 3.09
CA GLU A 290 -10.94 -24.84 3.52
C GLU A 290 -11.06 -24.96 5.07
N ARG A 291 -10.15 -24.32 5.83
CA ARG A 291 -10.13 -24.30 7.30
C ARG A 291 -10.58 -22.98 7.91
N THR A 292 -10.89 -21.99 7.08
CA THR A 292 -11.45 -20.70 7.50
C THR A 292 -12.96 -20.83 7.60
N ALA A 293 -13.52 -20.44 8.74
CA ALA A 293 -14.94 -20.64 9.02
C ALA A 293 -15.85 -19.75 8.15
N ASP A 294 -15.38 -18.53 7.85
CA ASP A 294 -16.11 -17.54 7.06
C ASP A 294 -15.15 -16.79 6.14
N LEU A 295 -15.12 -17.17 4.86
CA LEU A 295 -14.30 -16.52 3.83
C LEU A 295 -14.83 -15.13 3.43
N ASP A 296 -16.11 -14.88 3.70
CA ASP A 296 -16.82 -13.65 3.35
C ASP A 296 -16.86 -12.64 4.51
N ARG A 297 -16.19 -12.98 5.63
CA ARG A 297 -15.99 -12.05 6.74
C ARG A 297 -15.28 -10.79 6.24
N ARG A 298 -15.78 -9.64 6.70
CA ARG A 298 -15.20 -8.33 6.39
C ARG A 298 -14.09 -8.01 7.37
N TYR A 299 -12.92 -7.71 6.82
CA TYR A 299 -11.72 -7.32 7.56
C TYR A 299 -11.33 -5.89 7.21
N PRO A 300 -10.62 -5.17 8.10
CA PRO A 300 -10.05 -3.87 7.77
C PRO A 300 -9.21 -3.91 6.49
N LEU A 301 -9.29 -2.86 5.67
CA LEU A 301 -8.50 -2.76 4.43
C LEU A 301 -7.02 -2.54 4.77
N ARG A 302 -6.13 -3.24 4.06
CA ARG A 302 -4.68 -3.19 4.32
C ARG A 302 -3.88 -2.27 3.40
N PHE A 303 -4.48 -1.80 2.31
CA PHE A 303 -3.77 -1.01 1.30
C PHE A 303 -3.71 0.49 1.61
N GLU A 304 -4.21 0.93 2.77
CA GLU A 304 -4.09 2.33 3.24
C GLU A 304 -2.75 2.66 3.89
N GLN A 305 -1.95 1.66 4.29
CA GLN A 305 -0.73 1.89 5.09
C GLN A 305 0.50 2.34 4.28
N HIS A 306 0.37 2.76 3.02
CA HIS A 306 1.52 3.03 2.14
C HIS A 306 1.59 4.44 1.52
N GLU A 307 0.93 5.45 2.10
CA GLU A 307 1.15 6.87 1.74
C GLU A 307 1.53 7.77 2.93
N SER A 308 2.23 7.26 3.95
CA SER A 308 3.08 8.11 4.81
C SER A 308 4.56 7.79 4.59
N ASP A 309 5.10 8.33 3.51
CA ASP A 309 6.55 8.48 3.38
C ASP A 309 7.04 9.47 4.46
N GLY A 310 7.50 8.91 5.58
CA GLY A 310 8.53 9.47 6.43
C GLY A 310 8.21 10.77 7.17
N ASP A 311 7.44 10.68 8.25
CA ASP A 311 7.63 11.48 9.46
C ASP A 311 7.16 10.64 10.66
N GLU A 312 8.09 10.23 11.54
CA GLU A 312 7.81 9.45 12.77
C GLU A 312 7.02 10.24 13.85
N ASP A 313 6.57 11.46 13.54
CA ASP A 313 5.83 12.34 14.46
C ASP A 313 4.30 12.33 14.25
N ASP A 314 3.77 11.60 13.26
CA ASP A 314 2.32 11.52 13.01
C ASP A 314 1.60 10.42 13.83
N ALA A 315 2.13 10.05 15.00
CA ALA A 315 1.42 9.20 15.97
C ALA A 315 0.25 9.93 16.68
N GLU A 316 -0.05 11.17 16.32
CA GLU A 316 -1.11 12.00 16.93
C GLU A 316 -2.25 12.39 15.96
N TYR A 317 -2.38 11.67 14.83
CA TYR A 317 -3.52 11.81 13.90
C TYR A 317 -4.53 10.65 13.97
N GLU A 318 -4.71 10.04 15.15
CA GLU A 318 -6.00 9.43 15.51
C GLU A 318 -7.00 10.56 15.82
N ARG A 319 -7.36 11.36 14.81
CA ARG A 319 -8.45 12.32 14.93
C ARG A 319 -9.76 11.61 14.60
N ASP A 320 -10.54 11.42 15.66
CA ASP A 320 -11.99 11.31 15.63
C ASP A 320 -12.58 10.10 14.91
N ALA A 321 -12.07 8.89 15.19
CA ALA A 321 -12.88 7.67 15.09
C ALA A 321 -13.91 7.63 16.25
N GLU A 322 -14.74 8.67 16.38
CA GLU A 322 -15.80 8.74 17.40
C GLU A 322 -16.98 7.78 17.10
N ARG A 323 -16.94 7.04 15.99
CA ARG A 323 -17.90 5.99 15.65
C ARG A 323 -17.16 4.67 15.45
N GLU A 324 -17.41 3.71 16.34
CA GLU A 324 -16.88 2.33 16.30
C GLU A 324 -17.11 1.58 14.95
N ASN A 325 -17.83 2.17 13.99
CA ASN A 325 -18.22 1.57 12.71
C ASN A 325 -17.62 2.24 11.46
N ASP A 326 -16.76 3.26 11.60
CA ASP A 326 -16.21 4.02 10.46
C ASP A 326 -14.90 3.41 9.90
N VAL A 327 -14.71 2.09 10.04
CA VAL A 327 -13.51 1.40 9.56
C VAL A 327 -13.72 0.88 8.14
N ASN A 328 -12.81 1.22 7.23
CA ASN A 328 -12.78 0.70 5.87
C ASN A 328 -12.58 -0.81 5.87
N GLN A 329 -13.46 -1.55 5.19
CA GLN A 329 -13.51 -3.01 5.30
C GLN A 329 -13.81 -3.71 3.97
N GLY A 330 -13.30 -4.93 3.80
CA GLY A 330 -13.58 -5.77 2.64
C GLY A 330 -13.35 -7.25 2.91
N THR A 331 -13.92 -8.09 2.05
CA THR A 331 -13.68 -9.55 2.10
C THR A 331 -12.28 -9.90 1.63
N VAL A 332 -11.80 -11.09 1.97
CA VAL A 332 -10.48 -11.57 1.54
C VAL A 332 -10.37 -11.57 0.01
N LEU A 333 -11.44 -11.99 -0.69
CA LEU A 333 -11.47 -11.99 -2.15
C LEU A 333 -11.38 -10.58 -2.72
N ALA A 334 -12.19 -9.64 -2.23
CA ALA A 334 -12.18 -8.26 -2.72
C ALA A 334 -10.81 -7.60 -2.51
N GLN A 335 -10.22 -7.76 -1.31
CA GLN A 335 -8.89 -7.24 -1.01
C GLN A 335 -7.80 -7.89 -1.88
N TYR A 336 -7.90 -9.19 -2.14
CA TYR A 336 -6.97 -9.89 -3.03
C TYR A 336 -7.00 -9.34 -4.47
N LEU A 337 -8.20 -9.05 -4.99
CA LEU A 337 -8.36 -8.41 -6.31
C LEU A 337 -7.71 -7.03 -6.31
N VAL A 338 -7.95 -6.19 -5.30
CA VAL A 338 -7.33 -4.85 -5.20
C VAL A 338 -5.80 -4.96 -5.19
N LEU A 339 -5.25 -5.84 -4.36
CA LEU A 339 -3.80 -5.99 -4.17
C LEU A 339 -3.07 -6.56 -5.40
N ARG A 340 -3.70 -7.48 -6.15
CA ARG A 340 -3.00 -8.31 -7.14
C ARG A 340 -3.55 -8.26 -8.55
N ALA A 341 -4.78 -7.82 -8.81
CA ALA A 341 -5.38 -7.88 -10.14
C ALA A 341 -4.58 -7.09 -11.19
N LYS A 342 -4.11 -5.88 -10.85
CA LYS A 342 -3.31 -5.05 -11.77
C LYS A 342 -1.99 -5.72 -12.18
N ALA A 343 -1.31 -6.36 -11.24
CA ALA A 343 -0.09 -7.12 -11.50
C ALA A 343 -0.37 -8.41 -12.29
N ALA A 344 -1.47 -9.10 -11.95
CA ALA A 344 -1.88 -10.33 -12.62
C ALA A 344 -2.32 -10.10 -14.07
N VAL A 345 -2.91 -8.94 -14.36
CA VAL A 345 -3.29 -8.57 -15.71
C VAL A 345 -2.07 -8.23 -16.57
N THR A 346 -0.98 -7.72 -15.99
CA THR A 346 0.20 -7.23 -16.74
C THR A 346 1.34 -8.23 -16.90
N ASP A 347 1.54 -9.13 -15.93
CA ASP A 347 2.64 -10.11 -15.94
C ASP A 347 2.10 -11.55 -16.06
N SER A 348 2.49 -12.27 -17.12
CA SER A 348 2.06 -13.65 -17.39
C SER A 348 2.48 -14.68 -16.33
N ARG A 349 3.54 -14.43 -15.55
CA ARG A 349 3.93 -15.30 -14.44
C ARG A 349 3.01 -15.08 -13.25
N VAL A 350 2.74 -13.81 -12.91
CA VAL A 350 1.81 -13.45 -11.83
C VAL A 350 0.39 -13.89 -12.19
N HIS A 351 -0.01 -13.71 -13.45
CA HIS A 351 -1.30 -14.15 -13.99
C HIS A 351 -1.59 -15.62 -13.69
N ARG A 352 -0.66 -16.54 -13.99
CA ARG A 352 -0.85 -17.98 -13.75
C ARG A 352 -1.04 -18.31 -12.27
N MET A 353 -0.24 -17.69 -11.41
CA MET A 353 -0.35 -17.90 -9.97
C MET A 353 -1.65 -17.30 -9.42
N PHE A 354 -1.99 -16.09 -9.86
CA PHE A 354 -3.20 -15.38 -9.47
C PHE A 354 -4.46 -16.13 -9.90
N SER A 355 -4.54 -16.57 -11.15
CA SER A 355 -5.67 -17.35 -11.68
C SER A 355 -5.88 -18.64 -10.90
N SER A 356 -4.82 -19.39 -10.62
CA SER A 356 -4.90 -20.62 -9.81
C SER A 356 -5.32 -20.35 -8.36
N THR A 357 -4.80 -19.30 -7.74
CA THR A 357 -5.18 -18.91 -6.38
C THR A 357 -6.63 -18.44 -6.32
N LEU A 358 -7.05 -17.61 -7.27
CA LEU A 358 -8.42 -17.12 -7.41
C LEU A 358 -9.40 -18.28 -7.58
N GLN A 359 -9.07 -19.25 -8.43
CA GLN A 359 -9.88 -20.45 -8.63
C GLN A 359 -10.07 -21.21 -7.31
N HIS A 360 -9.00 -21.44 -6.55
CA HIS A 360 -9.10 -22.15 -5.28
C HIS A 360 -9.88 -21.39 -4.21
N LEU A 361 -9.79 -20.06 -4.15
CA LEU A 361 -10.61 -19.26 -3.25
C LEU A 361 -12.10 -19.40 -3.57
N LEU A 362 -12.46 -19.34 -4.86
CA LEU A 362 -13.85 -19.51 -5.32
C LEU A 362 -14.36 -20.94 -5.11
N GLU A 363 -13.55 -21.96 -5.41
CA GLU A 363 -13.86 -23.37 -5.12
C GLU A 363 -14.05 -23.65 -3.63
N SER A 364 -13.36 -22.90 -2.77
CA SER A 364 -13.50 -22.99 -1.30
C SER A 364 -14.73 -22.27 -0.75
N GLY A 365 -15.46 -21.53 -1.61
CA GLY A 365 -16.73 -20.88 -1.26
C GLY A 365 -16.66 -19.37 -1.04
N ALA A 366 -15.56 -18.70 -1.39
CA ALA A 366 -15.51 -17.23 -1.34
C ALA A 366 -16.47 -16.61 -2.36
N SER A 367 -17.30 -15.65 -1.93
CA SER A 367 -18.34 -15.06 -2.78
C SER A 367 -17.79 -13.93 -3.66
N PRO A 368 -17.90 -14.02 -5.00
CA PRO A 368 -17.49 -12.96 -5.92
C PRO A 368 -18.44 -11.74 -5.92
N ASN A 369 -19.52 -11.80 -5.15
CA ASN A 369 -20.56 -10.75 -5.10
C ASN A 369 -20.38 -9.78 -3.94
N ILE A 370 -19.44 -10.04 -3.03
CA ILE A 370 -19.18 -9.18 -1.88
C ILE A 370 -17.92 -8.37 -2.15
N GLY A 371 -18.11 -7.05 -2.14
CA GLY A 371 -17.07 -6.07 -2.40
C GLY A 371 -16.32 -5.59 -1.16
N TYR A 372 -15.71 -4.42 -1.30
CA TYR A 372 -15.13 -3.65 -0.19
C TYR A 372 -15.85 -2.31 -0.04
N THR A 373 -15.77 -1.72 1.14
CA THR A 373 -16.42 -0.47 1.51
C THR A 373 -15.35 0.52 1.98
N MET A 374 -15.37 1.73 1.42
CA MET A 374 -14.44 2.81 1.77
C MET A 374 -15.17 4.12 2.09
N TRP A 375 -14.74 4.79 3.14
CA TRP A 375 -15.05 6.17 3.48
C TRP A 375 -14.10 7.08 2.71
N GLU A 376 -14.67 8.02 1.95
CA GLU A 376 -13.88 9.10 1.32
C GLU A 376 -13.85 10.31 2.27
N GLU A 377 -12.73 11.05 2.30
CA GLU A 377 -12.47 12.12 3.28
C GLU A 377 -13.56 13.21 3.39
N ASP A 378 -14.36 13.40 2.34
CA ASP A 378 -15.38 14.46 2.26
C ASP A 378 -16.82 13.91 2.23
N ASP A 379 -17.02 12.58 2.32
CA ASP A 379 -18.34 11.95 2.16
C ASP A 379 -18.93 11.50 3.51
N ASP A 380 -20.20 11.87 3.75
CA ASP A 380 -20.94 11.46 4.95
C ASP A 380 -21.39 9.99 4.91
N THR A 381 -21.23 9.30 3.76
CA THR A 381 -21.62 7.90 3.58
C THR A 381 -20.53 7.11 2.86
N PRO A 382 -20.27 5.84 3.25
CA PRO A 382 -19.21 5.07 2.64
C PRO A 382 -19.62 4.51 1.28
N THR A 383 -18.65 4.46 0.37
CA THR A 383 -18.81 3.85 -0.95
C THR A 383 -18.50 2.36 -0.92
N THR A 384 -19.42 1.52 -1.38
CA THR A 384 -19.17 0.08 -1.54
C THR A 384 -18.89 -0.28 -3.00
N TRP A 385 -17.75 -0.91 -3.25
CA TRP A 385 -17.23 -1.29 -4.57
C TRP A 385 -17.32 -2.80 -4.78
N PRO A 386 -18.02 -3.30 -5.81
CA PRO A 386 -18.10 -4.73 -6.11
C PRO A 386 -16.76 -5.34 -6.49
N ALA A 387 -16.52 -6.61 -6.13
CA ALA A 387 -15.29 -7.32 -6.47
C ALA A 387 -15.05 -7.38 -8.00
N LEU A 388 -16.11 -7.57 -8.80
CA LEU A 388 -16.00 -7.60 -10.25
C LEU A 388 -15.61 -6.25 -10.84
N TYR A 389 -16.04 -5.15 -10.21
CA TYR A 389 -15.63 -3.80 -10.62
C TYR A 389 -14.11 -3.67 -10.54
N THR A 390 -13.49 -4.11 -9.43
CA THR A 390 -12.03 -4.03 -9.23
C THR A 390 -11.26 -4.79 -10.31
N LEU A 391 -11.70 -5.99 -10.67
CA LEU A 391 -11.05 -6.77 -11.72
C LEU A 391 -11.18 -6.08 -13.08
N CYS A 392 -12.38 -5.62 -13.43
CA CYS A 392 -12.63 -4.91 -14.68
C CYS A 392 -11.85 -3.59 -14.77
N GLU A 393 -11.80 -2.82 -13.67
CA GLU A 393 -11.01 -1.59 -13.57
C GLU A 393 -9.53 -1.87 -13.84
N ALA A 394 -8.97 -2.91 -13.23
CA ALA A 394 -7.57 -3.30 -13.45
C ALA A 394 -7.27 -3.60 -14.94
N MET A 395 -8.19 -4.27 -15.65
CA MET A 395 -8.06 -4.52 -17.10
C MET A 395 -8.13 -3.22 -17.92
N ILE A 396 -9.06 -2.32 -17.58
CA ILE A 396 -9.24 -1.04 -18.27
C ILE A 396 -8.06 -0.10 -18.04
N ALA A 397 -7.53 -0.06 -16.82
CA ALA A 397 -6.41 0.80 -16.43
C ALA A 397 -5.09 0.36 -17.08
N THR A 398 -4.90 -0.95 -17.26
CA THR A 398 -3.67 -1.53 -17.85
C THR A 398 -3.74 -1.72 -19.36
N GLY A 399 -4.95 -1.66 -19.94
CA GLY A 399 -5.17 -1.87 -21.37
C GLY A 399 -4.97 -3.32 -21.82
N GLN A 400 -5.05 -4.28 -20.90
CA GLN A 400 -4.94 -5.72 -21.21
C GLN A 400 -6.22 -6.45 -20.82
N TYR A 401 -6.82 -7.14 -21.79
CA TYR A 401 -8.06 -7.88 -21.62
C TYR A 401 -7.76 -9.37 -21.36
N HIS A 402 -8.35 -9.92 -20.29
CA HIS A 402 -8.21 -11.33 -19.90
C HIS A 402 -9.60 -11.93 -19.63
N ALA A 403 -10.15 -12.58 -20.65
CA ALA A 403 -11.46 -13.23 -20.59
C ALA A 403 -11.50 -14.37 -19.56
N ASP A 404 -10.40 -15.09 -19.37
CA ASP A 404 -10.30 -16.25 -18.48
C ASP A 404 -10.54 -15.92 -17.01
N LEU A 405 -10.01 -14.79 -16.52
CA LEU A 405 -10.23 -14.32 -15.15
C LEU A 405 -11.70 -13.90 -14.94
N LEU A 406 -12.31 -13.32 -15.96
CA LEU A 406 -13.71 -12.91 -15.93
C LEU A 406 -14.64 -14.14 -15.96
N ASP A 407 -14.36 -15.08 -16.86
CA ASP A 407 -15.06 -16.36 -16.98
C ASP A 407 -15.00 -17.16 -15.68
N LEU A 408 -13.86 -17.12 -14.98
CA LEU A 408 -13.70 -17.77 -13.68
C LEU A 408 -14.68 -17.20 -12.64
N LEU A 409 -14.78 -15.87 -12.49
CA LEU A 409 -15.72 -15.26 -11.55
C LEU A 409 -17.18 -15.56 -11.94
N ILE A 410 -17.50 -15.50 -13.24
CA ILE A 410 -18.85 -15.79 -13.74
C ILE A 410 -19.23 -17.26 -13.51
N ALA A 411 -18.32 -18.19 -13.79
CA ALA A 411 -18.53 -19.63 -13.57
C ALA A 411 -18.79 -19.98 -12.09
N HIS A 412 -18.24 -19.18 -11.17
CA HIS A 412 -18.45 -19.32 -9.72
C HIS A 412 -19.56 -18.40 -9.16
N GLY A 413 -20.45 -17.88 -10.02
CA GLY A 413 -21.70 -17.24 -9.60
C GLY A 413 -21.62 -15.73 -9.38
N ALA A 414 -20.68 -15.03 -10.02
CA ALA A 414 -20.70 -13.56 -10.05
C ALA A 414 -21.97 -13.03 -10.75
N ASP A 415 -22.82 -12.34 -10.00
CA ASP A 415 -24.04 -11.69 -10.50
C ASP A 415 -23.78 -10.22 -10.83
N PHE A 416 -23.25 -9.98 -12.04
CA PHE A 416 -22.97 -8.64 -12.54
C PHE A 416 -24.22 -7.76 -12.74
N ASN A 417 -25.44 -8.32 -12.70
CA ASN A 417 -26.68 -7.55 -12.83
C ASN A 417 -27.17 -7.02 -11.48
N GLN A 418 -26.85 -7.70 -10.38
CA GLN A 418 -27.15 -7.25 -9.02
C GLN A 418 -26.01 -6.43 -8.40
N GLN A 419 -24.78 -6.56 -8.90
CA GLN A 419 -23.66 -5.78 -8.41
C GLN A 419 -23.81 -4.29 -8.70
N GLN A 420 -23.72 -3.50 -7.63
CA GLN A 420 -23.91 -2.06 -7.64
C GLN A 420 -22.83 -1.38 -6.81
N VAL A 421 -22.35 -0.23 -7.29
CA VAL A 421 -21.56 0.68 -6.46
C VAL A 421 -22.54 1.48 -5.61
N LEU A 422 -22.51 1.28 -4.29
CA LEU A 422 -23.41 1.97 -3.36
C LEU A 422 -22.73 3.25 -2.88
N GLN A 423 -23.36 4.40 -3.11
CA GLN A 423 -22.86 5.73 -2.75
C GLN A 423 -23.98 6.60 -2.21
N GLU A 424 -23.65 7.78 -1.69
CA GLU A 424 -24.63 8.78 -1.24
C GLU A 424 -25.63 9.14 -2.36
N SER A 425 -25.12 9.29 -3.59
CA SER A 425 -25.92 9.63 -4.77
C SER A 425 -26.88 8.52 -5.22
N GLY A 426 -26.72 7.30 -4.69
CA GLY A 426 -27.54 6.13 -4.99
C GLY A 426 -26.71 4.92 -5.44
N ALA A 427 -27.42 3.85 -5.79
CA ALA A 427 -26.82 2.59 -6.22
C ALA A 427 -26.58 2.56 -7.74
N LEU A 428 -25.33 2.58 -8.18
CA LEU A 428 -24.95 2.58 -9.59
C LEU A 428 -24.74 1.13 -10.09
N PRO A 429 -25.50 0.65 -11.08
CA PRO A 429 -25.23 -0.64 -11.72
C PRO A 429 -23.80 -0.75 -12.24
N LEU A 430 -23.18 -1.93 -12.15
CA LEU A 430 -21.78 -2.19 -12.51
C LEU A 430 -21.37 -1.59 -13.86
N GLY A 431 -22.18 -1.80 -14.92
CA GLY A 431 -21.87 -1.28 -16.25
C GLY A 431 -21.85 0.26 -16.31
N ILE A 432 -22.73 0.94 -15.57
CA ILE A 432 -22.74 2.41 -15.50
C ILE A 432 -21.51 2.90 -14.72
N ALA A 433 -21.18 2.27 -13.60
CA ALA A 433 -19.99 2.60 -12.81
C ALA A 433 -18.70 2.48 -13.63
N LEU A 434 -18.53 1.39 -14.39
CA LEU A 434 -17.36 1.20 -15.26
C LEU A 434 -17.22 2.30 -16.31
N LEU A 435 -18.32 2.81 -16.86
CA LEU A 435 -18.29 3.88 -17.87
C LEU A 435 -17.94 5.25 -17.27
N LEU A 436 -18.42 5.55 -16.07
CA LEU A 436 -18.21 6.84 -15.42
C LEU A 436 -16.80 6.97 -14.81
N TYR A 437 -16.36 5.96 -14.06
CA TYR A 437 -15.10 6.04 -13.31
C TYR A 437 -13.87 5.76 -14.16
N SER A 438 -14.00 5.03 -15.27
CA SER A 438 -12.86 4.74 -16.14
C SER A 438 -12.45 5.87 -17.08
N GLN A 439 -13.10 7.05 -17.05
CA GLN A 439 -12.97 8.13 -18.05
C GLN A 439 -11.52 8.56 -18.39
N HIS A 440 -10.57 8.36 -17.48
CA HIS A 440 -9.16 8.67 -17.68
C HIS A 440 -8.43 7.65 -18.57
N SER A 441 -8.90 6.40 -18.63
CA SER A 441 -8.24 5.37 -19.43
C SER A 441 -8.38 5.67 -20.93
N PRO A 442 -7.29 5.63 -21.71
CA PRO A 442 -7.35 5.74 -23.17
C PRO A 442 -7.80 4.44 -23.84
N HIS A 443 -7.84 3.32 -23.10
CA HIS A 443 -8.04 1.96 -23.63
C HIS A 443 -9.52 1.62 -23.80
N GLU A 444 -10.19 2.31 -24.72
CA GLU A 444 -11.60 2.05 -25.02
C GLU A 444 -11.86 0.67 -25.65
N SER A 445 -10.90 0.12 -26.41
CA SER A 445 -11.07 -1.20 -27.03
C SER A 445 -11.28 -2.31 -26.00
N VAL A 446 -10.51 -2.28 -24.89
CA VAL A 446 -10.64 -3.24 -23.79
C VAL A 446 -12.00 -3.08 -23.11
N LEU A 447 -12.46 -1.84 -22.94
CA LEU A 447 -13.80 -1.58 -22.41
C LEU A 447 -14.87 -2.19 -23.32
N LEU A 448 -14.76 -2.02 -24.64
CA LEU A 448 -15.67 -2.61 -25.60
C LEU A 448 -15.65 -4.14 -25.54
N ASP A 449 -14.47 -4.76 -25.51
CA ASP A 449 -14.31 -6.22 -25.41
C ASP A 449 -14.95 -6.75 -24.11
N LEU A 450 -14.76 -6.06 -22.98
CA LEU A 450 -15.42 -6.36 -21.70
C LEU A 450 -16.94 -6.31 -21.82
N PHE A 451 -17.49 -5.22 -22.38
CA PHE A 451 -18.94 -5.07 -22.53
C PHE A 451 -19.54 -6.12 -23.48
N GLN A 452 -18.86 -6.44 -24.58
CA GLN A 452 -19.29 -7.49 -25.52
C GLN A 452 -19.29 -8.87 -24.86
N HIS A 453 -18.24 -9.19 -24.10
CA HIS A 453 -18.14 -10.46 -23.37
C HIS A 453 -19.21 -10.57 -22.29
N LEU A 454 -19.33 -9.58 -21.41
CA LEU A 454 -20.36 -9.54 -20.36
C LEU A 454 -21.77 -9.62 -20.95
N HIS A 455 -22.02 -8.96 -22.09
CA HIS A 455 -23.29 -9.07 -22.79
C HIS A 455 -23.56 -10.47 -23.33
N SER A 456 -22.52 -11.14 -23.88
CA SER A 456 -22.63 -12.54 -24.29
C SER A 456 -22.94 -13.49 -23.12
N CYS A 457 -22.53 -13.12 -21.91
CA CYS A 457 -22.84 -13.82 -20.67
C CYS A 457 -24.21 -13.42 -20.06
N GLY A 458 -24.94 -12.46 -20.63
CA GLY A 458 -26.28 -12.06 -20.18
C GLY A 458 -26.37 -10.76 -19.38
N MET A 459 -25.38 -9.85 -19.50
CA MET A 459 -25.47 -8.53 -18.87
C MET A 459 -26.61 -7.69 -19.45
N ASN A 460 -27.42 -7.13 -18.54
CA ASN A 460 -28.52 -6.25 -18.89
C ASN A 460 -28.03 -4.84 -19.24
N VAL A 461 -27.87 -4.57 -20.54
CA VAL A 461 -27.47 -3.26 -21.06
C VAL A 461 -28.55 -2.17 -20.92
N HIS A 462 -29.78 -2.54 -20.58
CA HIS A 462 -30.91 -1.63 -20.38
C HIS A 462 -31.10 -1.21 -18.92
N SER A 463 -30.19 -1.60 -18.01
CA SER A 463 -30.25 -1.14 -16.62
C SER A 463 -30.14 0.38 -16.53
N THR A 464 -30.91 0.97 -15.62
CA THR A 464 -30.84 2.41 -15.29
C THR A 464 -30.43 2.61 -13.84
N ALA A 465 -29.67 3.66 -13.56
CA ALA A 465 -29.39 4.11 -12.21
C ALA A 465 -30.64 4.77 -11.58
N PRO A 466 -30.68 4.98 -10.25
CA PRO A 466 -31.84 5.52 -9.54
C PRO A 466 -32.30 6.91 -10.01
N ASP A 467 -31.39 7.70 -10.58
CA ASP A 467 -31.65 9.02 -11.16
C ASP A 467 -32.20 8.97 -12.61
N GLY A 468 -32.37 7.76 -13.16
CA GLY A 468 -32.81 7.50 -14.52
C GLY A 468 -31.69 7.44 -15.56
N MET A 469 -30.42 7.53 -15.13
CA MET A 469 -29.26 7.43 -16.03
C MET A 469 -29.18 6.03 -16.65
N ASN A 470 -29.09 5.94 -17.98
CA ASN A 470 -28.87 4.69 -18.69
C ASN A 470 -27.40 4.51 -19.13
N MET A 471 -27.03 3.33 -19.62
CA MET A 471 -25.65 3.06 -20.07
C MET A 471 -25.18 3.96 -21.22
N VAL A 472 -26.07 4.36 -22.14
CA VAL A 472 -25.71 5.25 -23.26
C VAL A 472 -25.32 6.64 -22.74
N TYR A 473 -26.07 7.17 -21.77
CA TYR A 473 -25.71 8.42 -21.10
C TYR A 473 -24.36 8.32 -20.40
N ALA A 474 -24.11 7.22 -19.66
CA ALA A 474 -22.85 7.01 -18.98
C ALA A 474 -21.67 6.93 -19.97
N ALA A 475 -21.84 6.24 -21.10
CA ALA A 475 -20.86 6.17 -22.18
C ALA A 475 -20.60 7.54 -22.83
N ALA A 476 -21.65 8.36 -22.99
CA ALA A 476 -21.51 9.73 -23.47
C ALA A 476 -20.73 10.59 -22.45
N ALA A 477 -21.08 10.50 -21.18
CA ALA A 477 -20.42 11.25 -20.11
C ALA A 477 -18.92 10.91 -20.00
N GLY A 478 -18.57 9.62 -20.12
CA GLY A 478 -17.18 9.14 -20.16
C GLY A 478 -16.46 9.37 -21.51
N CYS A 479 -17.16 9.91 -22.52
CA CYS A 479 -16.67 10.11 -23.88
C CYS A 479 -16.12 8.81 -24.51
N ARG A 480 -16.95 7.76 -24.56
CA ARG A 480 -16.64 6.42 -25.10
C ARG A 480 -17.34 6.19 -26.45
N PRO A 481 -16.84 6.73 -27.58
CA PRO A 481 -17.51 6.66 -28.87
C PRO A 481 -17.79 5.24 -29.40
N GLN A 482 -16.85 4.31 -29.25
CA GLN A 482 -16.98 2.93 -29.71
C GLN A 482 -18.01 2.15 -28.88
N VAL A 483 -17.91 2.24 -27.54
CA VAL A 483 -18.86 1.58 -26.63
C VAL A 483 -20.25 2.16 -26.80
N LEU A 484 -20.35 3.48 -26.93
CA LEU A 484 -21.61 4.18 -27.20
C LEU A 484 -22.24 3.72 -28.51
N ASN A 485 -21.45 3.63 -29.59
CA ASN A 485 -21.96 3.15 -30.87
C ASN A 485 -22.48 1.72 -30.79
N TRP A 486 -21.79 0.85 -30.05
CA TRP A 486 -22.21 -0.53 -29.82
C TRP A 486 -23.48 -0.62 -28.95
N LEU A 487 -23.58 0.12 -27.85
CA LEU A 487 -24.79 0.15 -27.00
C LEU A 487 -26.03 0.58 -27.77
N VAL A 488 -25.90 1.57 -28.66
CA VAL A 488 -27.01 2.00 -29.52
C VAL A 488 -27.39 0.92 -30.54
N GLN A 489 -26.43 0.13 -31.04
CA GLN A 489 -26.73 -1.04 -31.88
C GLN A 489 -27.47 -2.14 -31.13
N GLN A 490 -27.25 -2.28 -29.82
CA GLN A 490 -28.02 -3.19 -28.96
C GLN A 490 -29.43 -2.67 -28.62
N GLY A 491 -29.83 -1.49 -29.14
CA GLY A 491 -31.17 -0.95 -28.95
C GLY A 491 -31.38 -0.21 -27.62
N VAL A 492 -30.31 0.16 -26.92
CA VAL A 492 -30.42 1.02 -25.72
C VAL A 492 -30.86 2.43 -26.13
N SER A 493 -31.82 3.01 -25.40
CA SER A 493 -32.34 4.35 -25.68
C SER A 493 -31.23 5.41 -25.60
N LEU A 494 -31.22 6.33 -26.57
CA LEU A 494 -30.32 7.51 -26.56
C LEU A 494 -30.67 8.49 -25.45
N ASN A 495 -31.95 8.55 -25.08
CA ASN A 495 -32.45 9.42 -24.04
C ASN A 495 -32.49 8.64 -22.73
N ALA A 496 -31.89 9.22 -21.69
CA ALA A 496 -32.04 8.75 -20.34
C ALA A 496 -33.43 9.16 -19.81
N GLU A 497 -34.11 8.29 -19.07
CA GLU A 497 -35.43 8.56 -18.47
C GLU A 497 -35.25 9.34 -17.15
N THR A 498 -34.58 10.49 -17.22
CA THR A 498 -34.17 11.24 -16.02
C THR A 498 -35.21 12.28 -15.63
N ALA A 499 -35.29 12.58 -14.34
CA ALA A 499 -36.24 13.55 -13.77
C ALA A 499 -35.86 15.04 -14.04
N ASN A 500 -35.37 15.37 -15.24
CA ASN A 500 -34.86 16.70 -15.65
C ASN A 500 -33.66 17.26 -14.84
N THR A 501 -33.07 16.48 -13.93
CA THR A 501 -31.94 16.91 -13.08
C THR A 501 -30.59 16.86 -13.79
N LEU A 502 -30.42 15.92 -14.73
CA LEU A 502 -29.17 15.72 -15.45
C LEU A 502 -29.09 16.54 -16.74
N ALA A 503 -27.90 17.07 -17.02
CA ALA A 503 -27.59 17.73 -18.29
C ALA A 503 -27.72 16.77 -19.46
N PRO A 504 -28.29 17.15 -20.62
CA PRO A 504 -28.38 16.28 -21.79
C PRO A 504 -27.01 15.73 -22.21
N PRO A 505 -26.97 14.53 -22.85
CA PRO A 505 -25.72 13.88 -23.24
C PRO A 505 -24.76 14.79 -24.01
N LEU A 506 -25.27 15.60 -24.95
CA LEU A 506 -24.45 16.54 -25.73
C LEU A 506 -23.76 17.58 -24.85
N HIS A 507 -24.47 18.15 -23.86
CA HIS A 507 -23.88 19.11 -22.91
C HIS A 507 -22.83 18.47 -22.02
N ARG A 508 -23.10 17.24 -21.55
CA ARG A 508 -22.16 16.51 -20.68
C ARG A 508 -20.84 16.17 -21.40
N VAL A 509 -20.91 15.73 -22.65
CA VAL A 509 -19.72 15.46 -23.50
C VAL A 509 -18.86 16.72 -23.62
N ILE A 510 -19.47 17.87 -23.91
CA ILE A 510 -18.75 19.14 -24.11
C ILE A 510 -18.10 19.62 -22.82
N ASN A 511 -18.75 19.43 -21.68
CA ASN A 511 -18.25 19.88 -20.39
C ASN A 511 -17.11 18.99 -19.83
N ASN A 512 -16.89 17.80 -20.39
CA ASN A 512 -15.85 16.90 -19.88
C ASN A 512 -14.44 17.34 -20.32
N ALA A 513 -13.83 18.24 -19.55
CA ALA A 513 -12.49 18.76 -19.80
C ALA A 513 -11.36 17.73 -19.59
N ARG A 514 -11.63 16.60 -18.93
CA ARG A 514 -10.62 15.58 -18.57
C ARG A 514 -10.21 14.69 -19.75
N VAL A 515 -10.86 14.86 -20.89
CA VAL A 515 -10.73 14.02 -22.09
C VAL A 515 -10.02 14.76 -23.22
N THR A 516 -9.40 14.05 -24.15
CA THR A 516 -8.82 14.67 -25.35
C THR A 516 -9.90 15.29 -26.26
N PRO A 517 -9.61 16.40 -26.95
CA PRO A 517 -10.54 17.05 -27.88
C PRO A 517 -11.08 16.10 -28.96
N GLU A 518 -10.23 15.21 -29.47
CA GLU A 518 -10.55 14.26 -30.54
C GLU A 518 -11.57 13.23 -30.07
N ARG A 519 -11.44 12.73 -28.83
CA ARG A 519 -12.36 11.74 -28.27
C ARG A 519 -13.72 12.36 -27.92
N ARG A 520 -13.73 13.60 -27.39
CA ARG A 520 -14.97 14.38 -27.24
C ARG A 520 -15.67 14.58 -28.59
N LYS A 521 -14.92 15.02 -29.60
CA LYS A 521 -15.39 15.23 -30.97
C LYS A 521 -16.03 13.95 -31.53
N ALA A 522 -15.32 12.83 -31.47
CA ALA A 522 -15.82 11.54 -31.96
C ALA A 522 -17.09 11.09 -31.22
N THR A 523 -17.16 11.26 -29.90
CA THR A 523 -18.38 10.92 -29.13
C THR A 523 -19.57 11.76 -29.58
N LEU A 524 -19.35 13.06 -29.79
CA LEU A 524 -20.37 14.00 -30.24
C LEU A 524 -20.86 13.66 -31.66
N GLU A 525 -19.96 13.30 -32.57
CA GLU A 525 -20.30 12.84 -33.92
C GLU A 525 -21.20 11.61 -33.89
N VAL A 526 -20.89 10.61 -33.06
CA VAL A 526 -21.72 9.41 -32.95
C VAL A 526 -23.12 9.77 -32.45
N LEU A 527 -23.25 10.59 -31.40
CA LEU A 527 -24.56 11.00 -30.88
C LEU A 527 -25.41 11.74 -31.93
N LEU A 528 -24.79 12.66 -32.69
CA LEU A 528 -25.48 13.43 -33.72
C LEU A 528 -25.87 12.56 -34.94
N GLN A 529 -25.01 11.61 -35.35
CA GLN A 529 -25.34 10.63 -36.39
C GLN A 529 -26.55 9.77 -36.02
N ARG A 530 -26.76 9.53 -34.73
CA ARG A 530 -27.92 8.77 -34.22
C ARG A 530 -29.18 9.63 -34.07
N GLY A 531 -29.15 10.87 -34.54
CA GLY A 531 -30.34 11.74 -34.62
C GLY A 531 -30.69 12.46 -33.33
N MET A 532 -29.74 12.61 -32.39
CA MET A 532 -29.97 13.43 -31.20
C MET A 532 -30.31 14.89 -31.57
N GLU A 533 -31.24 15.48 -30.84
CA GLU A 533 -31.59 16.89 -31.01
C GLU A 533 -30.41 17.77 -30.60
N LYS A 534 -29.95 18.59 -31.54
CA LYS A 534 -28.70 19.37 -31.44
C LYS A 534 -28.86 20.74 -30.78
N ASP A 535 -30.08 21.25 -30.74
CA ASP A 535 -30.42 22.59 -30.22
C ASP A 535 -31.16 22.52 -28.87
N ILE A 536 -31.02 21.41 -28.13
CA ILE A 536 -31.64 21.23 -26.80
C ILE A 536 -31.16 22.34 -25.86
N ALA A 537 -32.08 23.14 -25.32
CA ALA A 537 -31.77 24.13 -24.31
C ALA A 537 -31.81 23.51 -22.91
N TRP A 538 -30.75 23.65 -22.12
CA TRP A 538 -30.68 23.10 -20.77
C TRP A 538 -30.06 24.04 -19.73
N GLY A 539 -30.50 23.89 -18.48
CA GLY A 539 -30.09 24.67 -17.32
C GLY A 539 -30.66 26.08 -17.33
N ALA A 540 -30.32 26.89 -16.32
CA ALA A 540 -30.40 28.35 -16.41
C ALA A 540 -28.97 28.83 -16.76
N PRO A 541 -28.72 29.47 -17.92
CA PRO A 541 -29.63 30.33 -18.71
C PRO A 541 -30.23 29.69 -20.00
N ALA A 542 -30.57 28.40 -20.02
CA ALA A 542 -31.11 27.67 -21.17
C ALA A 542 -30.13 27.61 -22.35
N MET A 543 -28.92 27.11 -22.08
CA MET A 543 -27.85 27.04 -23.08
C MET A 543 -28.07 25.85 -24.01
N THR A 544 -27.86 26.05 -25.31
CA THR A 544 -27.72 24.95 -26.27
C THR A 544 -26.32 24.31 -26.20
N PRO A 545 -26.11 23.09 -26.74
CA PRO A 545 -24.78 22.50 -26.83
C PRO A 545 -23.78 23.41 -27.54
N LEU A 546 -24.23 24.12 -28.60
CA LEU A 546 -23.40 25.05 -29.35
C LEU A 546 -22.96 26.26 -28.50
N MET A 547 -23.85 26.79 -27.66
CA MET A 547 -23.51 27.86 -26.71
C MET A 547 -22.55 27.38 -25.64
N LEU A 548 -22.74 26.16 -25.12
CA LEU A 548 -21.82 25.60 -24.14
C LEU A 548 -20.43 25.39 -24.74
N ALA A 549 -20.35 24.88 -25.97
CA ALA A 549 -19.08 24.74 -26.70
C ALA A 549 -18.41 26.11 -26.91
N ALA A 550 -19.20 27.14 -27.24
CA ALA A 550 -18.73 28.53 -27.33
C ALA A 550 -18.16 29.07 -26.02
N LYS A 551 -18.90 28.88 -24.91
CA LYS A 551 -18.51 29.33 -23.57
C LYS A 551 -17.26 28.61 -23.05
N GLN A 552 -17.12 27.32 -23.31
CA GLN A 552 -16.00 26.52 -22.83
C GLN A 552 -14.75 26.56 -23.74
N GLY A 553 -14.85 27.20 -24.92
CA GLY A 553 -13.78 27.20 -25.91
C GLY A 553 -13.51 25.80 -26.50
N ALA A 554 -14.52 24.93 -26.54
CA ALA A 554 -14.45 23.58 -27.10
C ALA A 554 -14.57 23.65 -28.64
N GLN A 555 -13.51 24.14 -29.28
CA GLN A 555 -13.47 24.44 -30.72
C GLN A 555 -13.89 23.25 -31.59
N HIS A 556 -13.38 22.05 -31.31
CA HIS A 556 -13.68 20.85 -32.11
C HIS A 556 -15.13 20.40 -31.98
N CYS A 557 -15.70 20.52 -30.77
CA CYS A 557 -17.12 20.23 -30.54
C CYS A 557 -18.01 21.24 -31.25
N LEU A 558 -17.64 22.52 -31.22
CA LEU A 558 -18.36 23.59 -31.93
C LEU A 558 -18.37 23.34 -33.45
N GLU A 559 -17.22 22.97 -34.02
CA GLU A 559 -17.11 22.63 -35.45
C GLU A 559 -18.07 21.50 -35.84
N VAL A 560 -18.10 20.41 -35.07
CA VAL A 560 -18.99 19.27 -35.33
C VAL A 560 -20.45 19.68 -35.23
N LEU A 561 -20.86 20.39 -34.18
CA LEU A 561 -22.26 20.83 -34.04
C LEU A 561 -22.73 21.65 -35.25
N LEU A 562 -21.87 22.55 -35.76
CA LEU A 562 -22.16 23.34 -36.95
C LEU A 562 -22.23 22.49 -38.22
N GLN A 563 -21.33 21.51 -38.40
CA GLN A 563 -21.35 20.58 -39.53
C GLN A 563 -22.65 19.76 -39.59
N TYR A 564 -23.21 19.38 -38.43
CA TYR A 564 -24.52 18.71 -38.32
C TYR A 564 -25.70 19.70 -38.28
N GLY A 565 -25.44 20.99 -38.55
CA GLY A 565 -26.45 22.02 -38.77
C GLY A 565 -27.11 22.56 -37.50
N ALA A 566 -26.41 22.60 -36.36
CA ALA A 566 -26.89 23.28 -35.16
C ALA A 566 -27.09 24.78 -35.44
N ASN A 567 -28.14 25.38 -34.89
CA ASN A 567 -28.50 26.76 -35.21
C ASN A 567 -27.59 27.75 -34.46
N PRO A 568 -26.77 28.56 -35.18
CA PRO A 568 -25.83 29.47 -34.53
C PRO A 568 -26.47 30.74 -33.97
N ASN A 569 -27.78 30.94 -34.17
CA ASN A 569 -28.50 32.16 -33.78
C ASN A 569 -29.54 31.93 -32.67
N VAL A 570 -29.53 30.77 -32.01
CA VAL A 570 -30.39 30.53 -30.85
C VAL A 570 -30.07 31.56 -29.75
N ARG A 571 -31.09 31.99 -29.01
CA ARG A 571 -30.97 32.96 -27.91
C ARG A 571 -31.26 32.27 -26.58
N ALA A 572 -30.27 32.28 -25.69
CA ALA A 572 -30.42 31.91 -24.28
C ALA A 572 -31.08 33.07 -23.49
N ALA A 573 -31.26 32.88 -22.18
CA ALA A 573 -31.75 33.94 -21.30
C ALA A 573 -30.88 35.22 -21.42
N GLY A 574 -31.51 36.38 -21.42
CA GLY A 574 -30.85 37.67 -21.64
C GLY A 574 -30.45 37.93 -23.10
N GLY A 575 -30.94 37.13 -24.06
CA GLY A 575 -30.68 37.30 -25.49
C GLY A 575 -29.26 36.88 -25.91
N MET A 576 -28.57 36.10 -25.09
CA MET A 576 -27.20 35.66 -25.36
C MET A 576 -27.16 34.65 -26.50
N THR A 577 -26.32 34.91 -27.51
CA THR A 577 -26.07 34.03 -28.66
C THR A 577 -24.77 33.25 -28.49
N PRO A 578 -24.55 32.14 -29.25
CA PRO A 578 -23.26 31.46 -29.28
C PRO A 578 -22.07 32.40 -29.55
N ALA A 579 -22.24 33.39 -30.42
CA ALA A 579 -21.21 34.39 -30.71
C ALA A 579 -20.86 35.25 -29.49
N LEU A 580 -21.86 35.70 -28.73
CA LEU A 580 -21.64 36.46 -27.49
C LEU A 580 -20.93 35.59 -26.43
N TYR A 581 -21.33 34.33 -26.27
CA TYR A 581 -20.66 33.40 -25.35
C TYR A 581 -19.19 33.15 -25.70
N ALA A 582 -18.86 33.04 -26.99
CA ALA A 582 -17.48 32.88 -27.45
C ALA A 582 -16.59 34.07 -27.03
N ILE A 583 -17.14 35.28 -26.94
CA ILE A 583 -16.40 36.49 -26.53
C ILE A 583 -16.24 36.56 -25.01
N THR A 584 -17.29 36.22 -24.25
CA THR A 584 -17.22 36.17 -22.78
C THR A 584 -16.24 35.12 -22.25
N SER A 585 -15.97 34.07 -23.04
CA SER A 585 -15.11 32.98 -22.63
C SER A 585 -13.67 33.44 -22.44
N ARG A 586 -13.11 33.26 -21.24
CA ARG A 586 -11.71 33.56 -20.90
C ARG A 586 -10.83 32.31 -20.84
N HIS A 587 -11.41 31.14 -21.11
CA HIS A 587 -10.75 29.85 -21.00
C HIS A 587 -11.05 29.00 -22.24
N SER A 588 -10.13 28.12 -22.60
CA SER A 588 -10.35 27.18 -23.70
C SER A 588 -9.94 25.80 -23.24
N ILE A 589 -10.89 24.86 -23.26
CA ILE A 589 -10.64 23.46 -22.91
C ILE A 589 -9.73 22.80 -23.95
N ASP A 590 -9.90 23.11 -25.25
CA ASP A 590 -9.12 22.48 -26.31
C ASP A 590 -7.70 23.07 -26.43
N PHE A 591 -7.55 24.39 -26.18
CA PHE A 591 -6.28 25.09 -26.29
C PHE A 591 -6.11 26.14 -25.18
N PRO A 592 -5.75 25.73 -23.94
CA PRO A 592 -5.62 26.60 -22.78
C PRO A 592 -4.72 27.84 -22.94
N PRO A 593 -3.55 27.79 -23.63
CA PRO A 593 -2.64 28.94 -23.66
C PRO A 593 -3.07 30.10 -24.56
N ARG A 594 -4.09 29.92 -25.42
CA ARG A 594 -4.54 30.94 -26.39
C ARG A 594 -6.07 31.05 -26.48
N PRO A 595 -6.76 31.38 -25.37
CA PRO A 595 -8.23 31.41 -25.36
C PRO A 595 -8.79 32.47 -26.31
N GLU A 596 -8.09 33.58 -26.47
CA GLU A 596 -8.53 34.67 -27.35
C GLU A 596 -8.47 34.30 -28.83
N SER A 597 -7.37 33.71 -29.29
CA SER A 597 -7.24 33.25 -30.67
C SER A 597 -8.23 32.13 -31.01
N VAL A 598 -8.54 31.27 -30.03
CA VAL A 598 -9.58 30.24 -30.17
C VAL A 598 -10.95 30.88 -30.35
N SER A 599 -11.28 31.90 -29.54
CA SER A 599 -12.53 32.63 -29.65
C SER A 599 -12.68 33.31 -31.02
N ALA A 600 -11.61 33.92 -31.54
CA ALA A 600 -11.59 34.50 -32.88
C ALA A 600 -11.83 33.45 -33.98
N ARG A 601 -11.21 32.27 -33.88
CA ARG A 601 -11.46 31.14 -34.80
C ARG A 601 -12.90 30.63 -34.70
N MET A 602 -13.45 30.55 -33.49
CA MET A 602 -14.82 30.12 -33.25
C MET A 602 -15.83 31.10 -33.84
N LEU A 603 -15.59 32.41 -33.73
CA LEU A 603 -16.40 33.43 -34.41
C LEU A 603 -16.32 33.32 -35.94
N ALA A 604 -15.13 33.03 -36.49
CA ALA A 604 -14.98 32.78 -37.92
C ALA A 604 -15.78 31.55 -38.38
N MET A 605 -15.76 30.47 -37.61
CA MET A 605 -16.59 29.28 -37.89
C MET A 605 -18.08 29.60 -37.77
N LEU A 606 -18.52 30.23 -36.68
CA LEU A 606 -19.91 30.63 -36.50
C LEU A 606 -20.39 31.49 -37.68
N HIS A 607 -19.60 32.47 -38.12
CA HIS A 607 -19.92 33.30 -39.28
C HIS A 607 -20.04 32.50 -40.57
N ALA A 608 -19.11 31.58 -40.83
CA ALA A 608 -19.14 30.72 -42.01
C ALA A 608 -20.40 29.84 -42.09
N TYR A 609 -20.99 29.50 -40.94
CA TYR A 609 -22.24 28.73 -40.84
C TYR A 609 -23.48 29.62 -40.64
N GLY A 610 -23.39 30.93 -40.86
CA GLY A 610 -24.53 31.84 -40.89
C GLY A 610 -24.90 32.48 -39.54
N ALA A 611 -23.96 32.58 -38.60
CA ALA A 611 -24.17 33.36 -37.38
C ALA A 611 -24.26 34.86 -37.66
N ASP A 612 -25.24 35.52 -37.06
CA ASP A 612 -25.34 36.98 -37.06
C ASP A 612 -24.43 37.57 -35.96
N LEU A 613 -23.28 38.09 -36.37
CA LEU A 613 -22.32 38.74 -35.48
C LEU A 613 -22.68 40.21 -35.14
N CYS A 614 -23.77 40.72 -35.68
CA CYS A 614 -24.30 42.06 -35.37
C CYS A 614 -25.45 42.00 -34.34
N GLN A 615 -26.01 40.81 -34.10
CA GLN A 615 -27.15 40.61 -33.22
C GLN A 615 -26.81 41.01 -31.77
N SER A 616 -27.58 41.95 -31.20
CA SER A 616 -27.46 42.34 -29.80
C SER A 616 -28.24 41.42 -28.87
N ASN A 617 -27.77 41.33 -27.62
CA ASN A 617 -28.51 40.72 -26.52
C ASN A 617 -29.64 41.65 -26.02
N ASP A 618 -30.35 41.26 -24.96
CA ASP A 618 -31.49 42.02 -24.42
C ASP A 618 -31.07 43.37 -23.78
N ASP A 619 -29.80 43.50 -23.37
CA ASP A 619 -29.20 44.74 -22.86
C ASP A 619 -28.69 45.66 -23.98
N GLY A 620 -28.86 45.29 -25.25
CA GLY A 620 -28.35 46.03 -26.40
C GLY A 620 -26.84 45.85 -26.65
N ILE A 621 -26.19 44.91 -25.97
CA ILE A 621 -24.77 44.59 -26.14
C ILE A 621 -24.59 43.74 -27.40
N THR A 622 -23.86 44.28 -28.38
CA THR A 622 -23.44 43.57 -29.61
C THR A 622 -22.11 42.84 -29.39
N PRO A 623 -21.77 41.82 -30.20
CA PRO A 623 -20.46 41.16 -30.16
C PRO A 623 -19.28 42.14 -30.25
N LEU A 624 -19.39 43.16 -31.11
CA LEU A 624 -18.38 44.20 -31.22
C LEU A 624 -18.24 45.00 -29.92
N SER A 625 -19.35 45.47 -29.34
CA SER A 625 -19.32 46.21 -28.07
C SER A 625 -18.77 45.37 -26.92
N LEU A 626 -19.09 44.07 -26.89
CA LEU A 626 -18.63 43.14 -25.86
C LEU A 626 -17.12 42.88 -25.96
N SER A 627 -16.59 42.75 -27.19
CA SER A 627 -15.14 42.58 -27.39
C SER A 627 -14.33 43.77 -26.88
N VAL A 628 -14.89 44.99 -26.95
CA VAL A 628 -14.29 46.20 -26.40
C VAL A 628 -14.41 46.24 -24.87
N GLN A 629 -15.57 45.89 -24.32
CA GLN A 629 -15.80 45.85 -22.87
C GLN A 629 -14.91 44.82 -22.15
N GLU A 630 -14.66 43.67 -22.79
CA GLU A 630 -13.78 42.61 -22.28
C GLU A 630 -12.30 42.79 -22.69
N GLU A 631 -11.98 43.88 -23.40
CA GLU A 631 -10.64 44.25 -23.88
C GLU A 631 -9.94 43.19 -24.76
N ARG A 632 -10.72 42.48 -25.59
CA ARG A 632 -10.28 41.38 -26.46
C ARG A 632 -9.84 41.88 -27.83
N LYS A 633 -8.57 42.29 -27.95
CA LYS A 633 -7.99 42.90 -29.17
C LYS A 633 -8.03 42.00 -30.41
N GLU A 634 -7.65 40.73 -30.31
CA GLU A 634 -7.66 39.82 -31.46
C GLU A 634 -9.08 39.51 -31.90
N VAL A 635 -10.00 39.33 -30.95
CA VAL A 635 -11.43 39.11 -31.24
C VAL A 635 -12.04 40.34 -31.91
N PHE A 636 -11.73 41.54 -31.43
CA PHE A 636 -12.18 42.79 -32.02
C PHE A 636 -11.71 42.94 -33.48
N GLU A 637 -10.42 42.72 -33.74
CA GLU A 637 -9.89 42.75 -35.12
C GLU A 637 -10.47 41.63 -35.98
N ALA A 638 -10.75 40.45 -35.42
CA ALA A 638 -11.40 39.36 -36.13
C ALA A 638 -12.84 39.72 -36.52
N LEU A 639 -13.64 40.30 -35.62
CA LEU A 639 -15.01 40.74 -35.92
C LEU A 639 -15.04 41.76 -37.07
N LEU A 640 -14.15 42.76 -37.04
CA LEU A 640 -14.03 43.75 -38.11
C LEU A 640 -13.64 43.15 -39.47
N ARG A 641 -12.93 42.03 -39.47
CA ARG A 641 -12.58 41.29 -40.71
C ARG A 641 -13.70 40.39 -41.20
N LEU A 642 -14.44 39.79 -40.28
CA LEU A 642 -15.48 38.79 -40.59
C LEU A 642 -16.78 39.46 -41.05
N THR A 643 -17.13 40.63 -40.51
CA THR A 643 -18.40 41.31 -40.82
C THR A 643 -18.24 42.80 -41.03
N SER A 644 -19.00 43.35 -41.97
CA SER A 644 -19.12 44.79 -42.17
C SER A 644 -20.11 45.40 -41.18
N PHE A 645 -19.64 46.32 -40.34
CA PHE A 645 -20.48 47.10 -39.42
C PHE A 645 -20.89 48.44 -40.06
N THR A 646 -22.10 48.91 -39.76
CA THR A 646 -22.55 50.24 -40.21
C THR A 646 -21.87 51.35 -39.40
N GLU A 647 -21.80 52.57 -39.96
CA GLU A 647 -21.27 53.73 -39.22
C GLU A 647 -22.02 53.96 -37.90
N GLU A 648 -23.34 53.73 -37.87
CA GLU A 648 -24.17 53.86 -36.68
C GLU A 648 -23.78 52.86 -35.59
N GLN A 649 -23.50 51.60 -35.97
CA GLN A 649 -23.03 50.57 -35.04
C GLN A 649 -21.65 50.91 -34.48
N LEU A 650 -20.73 51.38 -35.32
CA LEU A 650 -19.38 51.79 -34.89
C LEU A 650 -19.43 53.00 -33.96
N ARG A 651 -20.25 54.02 -34.26
CA ARG A 651 -20.47 55.18 -33.38
C ARG A 651 -21.11 54.79 -32.06
N SER A 652 -22.11 53.89 -32.08
CA SER A 652 -22.76 53.41 -30.86
C SER A 652 -21.78 52.71 -29.90
N VAL A 653 -20.75 52.05 -30.43
CA VAL A 653 -19.69 51.46 -29.59
C VAL A 653 -18.76 52.54 -29.05
N LEU A 654 -18.37 53.53 -29.87
CA LEU A 654 -17.49 54.63 -29.49
C LEU A 654 -18.11 55.56 -28.43
N ASP A 655 -19.40 55.88 -28.58
CA ASP A 655 -20.16 56.78 -27.71
C ASP A 655 -20.73 56.05 -26.46
N GLY A 656 -20.31 54.81 -26.23
CA GLY A 656 -20.78 53.97 -25.13
C GLY A 656 -20.56 54.61 -23.74
N LYS A 657 -21.42 54.24 -22.78
CA LYS A 657 -21.41 54.80 -21.41
C LYS A 657 -20.14 54.55 -20.59
N ARG A 658 -19.25 53.65 -21.03
CA ARG A 658 -18.02 53.26 -20.32
C ARG A 658 -16.79 53.80 -21.06
N PRO A 659 -15.75 54.26 -20.35
CA PRO A 659 -14.51 54.68 -20.98
C PRO A 659 -13.88 53.50 -21.72
N ILE A 660 -13.52 53.72 -22.98
CA ILE A 660 -12.96 52.71 -23.88
C ILE A 660 -11.44 52.81 -23.86
N HIS A 661 -10.75 51.67 -23.85
CA HIS A 661 -9.29 51.65 -23.93
C HIS A 661 -8.79 52.31 -25.23
N ALA A 662 -7.74 53.14 -25.13
CA ALA A 662 -7.26 54.02 -26.21
C ALA A 662 -7.11 53.32 -27.57
N TYR A 663 -6.53 52.11 -27.59
CA TYR A 663 -6.42 51.27 -28.79
C TYR A 663 -7.75 51.11 -29.57
N PHE A 664 -8.84 50.72 -28.90
CA PHE A 664 -10.13 50.52 -29.58
C PHE A 664 -10.74 51.84 -30.04
N ALA A 665 -10.60 52.90 -29.23
CA ALA A 665 -11.09 54.24 -29.59
C ALA A 665 -10.39 54.79 -30.84
N GLU A 666 -9.05 54.73 -30.89
CA GLU A 666 -8.27 55.14 -32.06
C GLU A 666 -8.63 54.32 -33.30
N ARG A 667 -8.78 53.00 -33.14
CA ARG A 667 -9.12 52.08 -34.23
C ARG A 667 -10.52 52.34 -34.79
N LEU A 668 -11.53 52.59 -33.93
CA LEU A 668 -12.88 52.95 -34.35
C LEU A 668 -12.94 54.35 -34.99
N GLN A 669 -12.22 55.33 -34.44
CA GLN A 669 -12.10 56.67 -35.02
C GLN A 669 -11.48 56.64 -36.42
N ALA A 670 -10.44 55.83 -36.62
CA ALA A 670 -9.82 55.62 -37.92
C ALA A 670 -10.79 55.00 -38.95
N LEU A 671 -11.62 54.04 -38.54
CA LEU A 671 -12.65 53.43 -39.41
C LEU A 671 -13.78 54.41 -39.76
N LEU A 672 -14.10 55.35 -38.87
CA LEU A 672 -15.12 56.39 -39.06
C LEU A 672 -14.59 57.66 -39.75
N ALA A 673 -13.30 57.70 -40.13
CA ALA A 673 -12.61 58.87 -40.66
C ALA A 673 -12.73 60.12 -39.77
N LEU A 674 -12.81 59.92 -38.45
CA LEU A 674 -12.83 61.00 -37.45
C LEU A 674 -11.39 61.44 -37.13
N PRO A 675 -11.15 62.73 -36.81
CA PRO A 675 -9.81 63.20 -36.47
C PRO A 675 -9.31 62.50 -35.20
N VAL A 676 -8.19 61.77 -35.31
CA VAL A 676 -7.51 61.15 -34.17
C VAL A 676 -6.99 62.28 -33.27
N PRO A 677 -7.41 62.37 -31.99
CA PRO A 677 -6.84 63.36 -31.09
C PRO A 677 -5.37 63.02 -30.88
N HIS A 678 -4.46 63.87 -31.37
CA HIS A 678 -3.05 63.77 -31.02
C HIS A 678 -2.90 63.82 -29.50
N ALA A 679 -2.27 62.81 -28.93
CA ALA A 679 -1.94 62.74 -27.51
C ALA A 679 -1.06 63.94 -27.13
N GLU A 680 -1.62 64.91 -26.39
CA GLU A 680 -0.79 65.83 -25.62
C GLU A 680 -0.26 65.10 -24.39
N ALA A 681 1.07 65.00 -24.35
CA ALA A 681 1.82 64.60 -23.17
C ALA A 681 1.48 65.53 -21.99
N GLY A 682 0.75 65.01 -21.01
CA GLY A 682 0.40 65.71 -19.79
C GLY A 682 0.38 64.76 -18.61
N LEU A 683 1.54 64.56 -17.99
CA LEU A 683 1.66 64.04 -16.63
C LEU A 683 0.71 64.82 -15.70
N SER A 684 -0.40 64.22 -15.28
CA SER A 684 -1.08 64.65 -14.07
C SER A 684 -1.52 63.44 -13.25
N ARG A 685 -0.91 63.33 -12.08
CA ARG A 685 -1.34 62.48 -10.98
C ARG A 685 -2.79 62.81 -10.67
N PHE A 686 -3.71 61.88 -10.90
CA PHE A 686 -5.00 61.89 -10.22
C PHE A 686 -5.27 60.53 -9.59
N SER A 687 -5.48 60.63 -8.28
CA SER A 687 -5.75 59.59 -7.30
C SER A 687 -6.95 58.73 -7.66
N VAL A 688 -6.79 57.42 -7.49
CA VAL A 688 -7.87 56.42 -7.46
C VAL A 688 -8.71 56.62 -6.20
N PRO A 689 -10.05 56.78 -6.26
CA PRO A 689 -10.92 56.27 -5.22
C PRO A 689 -11.33 54.85 -5.61
N ARG A 690 -10.83 53.87 -4.84
CA ARG A 690 -11.35 52.49 -4.87
C ARG A 690 -12.79 52.55 -4.39
N ASN A 691 -13.75 52.43 -5.29
CA ASN A 691 -15.11 52.00 -4.95
C ASN A 691 -15.52 50.87 -5.91
N SER A 692 -15.21 49.66 -5.49
CA SER A 692 -15.81 48.43 -5.98
C SER A 692 -17.29 48.42 -5.58
N VAL A 693 -18.19 48.72 -6.53
CA VAL A 693 -19.59 48.35 -6.39
C VAL A 693 -19.69 46.89 -6.83
N ALA A 694 -19.66 46.01 -5.84
CA ALA A 694 -19.95 44.60 -6.00
C ALA A 694 -21.40 44.44 -6.46
N TYR A 695 -21.61 43.87 -7.66
CA TYR A 695 -22.82 43.10 -7.92
C TYR A 695 -22.62 41.74 -7.24
N ARG A 696 -23.21 41.58 -6.05
CA ARG A 696 -23.54 40.28 -5.47
C ARG A 696 -24.74 39.72 -6.26
N VAL A 697 -24.49 38.69 -7.04
CA VAL A 697 -25.46 37.61 -7.29
C VAL A 697 -24.67 36.32 -7.05
N GLY A 698 -25.22 35.46 -6.20
CA GLY A 698 -24.50 34.42 -5.45
C GLY A 698 -23.64 33.47 -6.29
N ALA A 699 -22.36 33.43 -5.94
CA ALA A 699 -21.51 32.28 -6.14
C ALA A 699 -21.33 31.62 -4.77
N GLU A 700 -22.25 30.72 -4.43
CA GLU A 700 -22.01 29.67 -3.45
C GLU A 700 -21.77 28.37 -4.24
N ALA A 701 -20.79 27.60 -3.77
CA ALA A 701 -20.32 26.30 -4.24
C ALA A 701 -19.57 26.27 -5.59
N GLU A 702 -18.24 26.39 -5.53
CA GLU A 702 -17.26 25.49 -6.20
C GLU A 702 -15.84 26.02 -5.96
N LYS A 703 -15.35 25.82 -4.72
CA LYS A 703 -13.93 25.87 -4.38
C LYS A 703 -13.65 24.86 -3.29
N SER A 704 -13.50 23.61 -3.69
CA SER A 704 -12.63 22.64 -3.02
C SER A 704 -12.09 21.68 -4.10
N ARG A 705 -10.88 21.16 -3.86
CA ARG A 705 -10.16 20.15 -4.64
C ARG A 705 -9.49 20.60 -5.96
N VAL A 706 -8.41 21.38 -5.79
CA VAL A 706 -7.14 21.09 -6.49
C VAL A 706 -6.01 21.21 -5.47
N ARG A 707 -5.75 20.09 -4.78
CA ARG A 707 -4.43 19.71 -4.27
C ARG A 707 -4.37 18.18 -4.30
N GLN A 708 -3.32 17.69 -4.95
CA GLN A 708 -2.97 16.30 -5.30
C GLN A 708 -3.83 15.65 -6.39
#